data_AF-A0A9P7X001-F1
#
_entry.id   AF-A0A9P7X001-F1
#
_cell.length_a   1.000
_cell.length_b   1.000
_cell.length_c   1.000
_cell.angle_alpha   90.00
_cell.angle_beta   90.00
_cell.angle_gamma   90.00
#
_symmetry.space_group_name_H-M   'P 1'
#
loop_
_entity.id
_entity.type
_entity.pdbx_description
1 polymer ?
#
loop_
_entity_poly.entity_id
_entity_poly.type
_entity_poly.pdbx_seq_one_letter_code
_entity_poly.pdbx_strand_id
1 'polypeptide(L)'
;MLFVCMNNGRCTLNVFAMDEELTHLSSCGSPYDVTTWYTDGAAQIKAAVFFPGTEELCLIEQSGRARVYSFLDLGFRPVAIQLPLMIESAHAAPDTSALLVVEGTMEGIKQIRVFHRAAFDNENATQGVVRDLPDQFNHLGTQFIVTSLGQRNVTLLALLPRTPELHSVAVEISRQEEGFYLQLKEDQEELSKMVAKTHNSLLNCFGEVWDRFPVISAIKRETILADGRLAAAVTFVTDESTPEFTPYFKDMIQSFKKRSRKPTKGQLDSIQLGSLPFRDIDWDRGSGSVFWAGEWLVELLCLIPIHIAVARENHFIPLKDGIFDLRFQQQLLGAEVFKIIDNLSIGWYESIFNSYHAKKEVKVISSMGEQSVGKSYSLNHIVDSSFAGSALRTTEGVWLSVCPLEKTLVVALDFEGIYSIERTPQEDMLLVLLNAALSNLIIFRNNFALGREVAKMFTSFQASACMFDPEANPRLFQGCLAVVIKDVVDGDKQEIVQEFSKKFDQICRKDKTNNFIKRLHANQLQIIPWNVIESPKFYTLFSQLRKQLFKQETTHASAGEFLMTLKTLMAKLKAQDWGAMDQTLVKHRCALLSAYLPRALETGYAEVDHLIEELKNLDNQEVIPSSDSKAMFYLGNSPLERQDNFRGLLTSLHIESAHNDVTELQQHIRTMVQARVTHVGRWINANISRFQTDSADILAIKREFKDLSEALNANTSLCLIKCSSCQLSCLLVESHESQDHDCNTNHMCLERCEFLDDHNGLSEDDDSCDLPAGHGGPHICGGTEHVCGRICFLSDRRGCQQRCTKTIGHEGEEHACSARVHQCGEPCSLRHVQYTCNDSCTRPFGEGHDRHSCDNLSCPIRCELCPSLCTLGGHLHSMDAAATPMHLCGQRHSCKHDCDIPGYCEVITIPHAVKIPFERQHELFRSTKYTQVAKRHACVITIPSGERDHPGPHVHSTATNSFHYCKAECLSCGYICQLSFGHSQLEHRTVHGSMEKTSWVIGGAADEFVEIRGLKYSAQDGGGSQLCSSVCSDLGRHVHIDYCRNAPDNCREPESEHITHPIHPNPSEPKDWISHKAFWDRSGMY
;
A
#
# COMPACT_ATOMS: atom_id res chain seq x y z
N MET A 1 0.09 -31.85 -11.70
CA MET A 1 -0.11 -33.09 -12.48
C MET A 1 -0.86 -32.73 -13.76
N LEU A 2 -0.58 -33.37 -14.90
CA LEU A 2 -1.14 -33.00 -16.21
C LEU A 2 -1.85 -34.20 -16.86
N PHE A 3 -3.06 -33.98 -17.39
CA PHE A 3 -3.77 -34.98 -18.20
C PHE A 3 -4.04 -34.43 -19.60
N VAL A 4 -3.60 -35.17 -20.62
CA VAL A 4 -4.06 -34.97 -22.00
C VAL A 4 -5.30 -35.82 -22.18
N CYS A 5 -6.45 -35.20 -22.40
CA CYS A 5 -7.71 -35.90 -22.60
C CYS A 5 -8.18 -35.70 -24.05
N MET A 6 -8.45 -36.81 -24.73
CA MET A 6 -9.24 -36.82 -25.96
C MET A 6 -10.68 -37.14 -25.64
N ASN A 7 -11.58 -36.26 -26.06
CA ASN A 7 -13.01 -36.54 -25.98
C ASN A 7 -13.67 -36.08 -27.28
N ASN A 8 -14.37 -36.99 -27.98
CA ASN A 8 -15.10 -36.71 -29.22
C ASN A 8 -14.30 -35.94 -30.30
N GLY A 9 -13.03 -36.30 -30.53
CA GLY A 9 -12.18 -35.65 -31.54
C GLY A 9 -11.55 -34.33 -31.11
N ARG A 10 -11.79 -33.87 -29.87
CA ARG A 10 -11.16 -32.69 -29.28
C ARG A 10 -10.01 -33.11 -28.37
N CYS A 11 -8.81 -32.57 -28.60
CA CYS A 11 -7.63 -32.80 -27.78
C CYS A 11 -7.45 -31.63 -26.82
N THR A 12 -7.45 -31.91 -25.52
CA THR A 12 -7.34 -30.87 -24.47
C THR A 12 -6.23 -31.17 -23.47
N LEU A 13 -5.51 -30.12 -23.05
CA LEU A 13 -4.54 -30.13 -21.96
C LEU A 13 -5.22 -29.66 -20.67
N ASN A 14 -5.29 -30.54 -19.68
CA ASN A 14 -5.83 -30.24 -18.36
C ASN A 14 -4.69 -30.16 -17.35
N VAL A 15 -4.54 -28.99 -16.71
CA VAL A 15 -3.51 -28.73 -15.71
C VAL A 15 -4.14 -28.80 -14.32
N PHE A 16 -3.56 -29.61 -13.44
CA PHE A 16 -4.00 -29.74 -12.05
C PHE A 16 -2.87 -29.36 -11.08
N ALA A 17 -3.20 -28.59 -10.06
CA ALA A 17 -2.34 -28.33 -8.92
C ALA A 17 -2.68 -29.31 -7.79
N MET A 18 -1.68 -29.68 -7.02
CA MET A 18 -1.85 -30.46 -5.80
C MET A 18 -1.66 -29.52 -4.61
N ASP A 19 -2.40 -29.77 -3.54
CA ASP A 19 -2.18 -29.08 -2.26
C ASP A 19 -0.82 -29.43 -1.65
N GLU A 20 -0.39 -28.65 -0.64
CA GLU A 20 0.92 -28.82 0.01
C GLU A 20 1.10 -30.19 0.68
N GLU A 21 -0.01 -30.80 1.11
CA GLU A 21 -0.03 -32.13 1.72
C GLU A 21 -0.01 -33.28 0.69
N LEU A 22 -0.04 -32.95 -0.62
CA LEU A 22 -0.07 -33.90 -1.74
C LEU A 22 -1.30 -34.83 -1.72
N THR A 23 -2.40 -34.39 -1.10
CA THR A 23 -3.63 -35.15 -0.87
C THR A 23 -4.78 -34.78 -1.80
N HIS A 24 -4.89 -33.52 -2.21
CA HIS A 24 -5.99 -33.03 -3.04
C HIS A 24 -5.49 -32.44 -4.36
N LEU A 25 -6.14 -32.87 -5.45
CA LEU A 25 -5.93 -32.34 -6.81
C LEU A 25 -7.02 -31.32 -7.14
N SER A 26 -6.63 -30.14 -7.59
CA SER A 26 -7.52 -29.05 -8.01
C SER A 26 -7.20 -28.62 -9.46
N SER A 27 -8.22 -28.30 -10.25
CA SER A 27 -8.05 -27.88 -11.65
C SER A 27 -7.55 -26.45 -11.73
N CYS A 28 -6.45 -26.21 -12.44
CA CYS A 28 -5.86 -24.88 -12.67
C CYS A 28 -6.55 -24.13 -13.81
N GLY A 29 -7.87 -23.95 -13.70
CA GLY A 29 -8.67 -23.25 -14.71
C GLY A 29 -9.30 -24.17 -15.76
N SER A 30 -9.67 -23.59 -16.90
CA SER A 30 -10.33 -24.28 -18.01
C SER A 30 -9.33 -25.08 -18.87
N PRO A 31 -9.74 -26.20 -19.46
CA PRO A 31 -8.88 -27.01 -20.34
C PRO A 31 -8.37 -26.20 -21.55
N TYR A 32 -7.09 -26.32 -21.87
CA TYR A 32 -6.51 -25.70 -23.07
C TYR A 32 -6.78 -26.58 -24.30
N ASP A 33 -7.37 -26.01 -25.34
CA ASP A 33 -7.68 -26.73 -26.57
C ASP A 33 -6.46 -26.77 -27.49
N VAL A 34 -5.96 -27.98 -27.76
CA VAL A 34 -4.83 -28.20 -28.66
C VAL A 34 -5.20 -28.97 -29.92
N THR A 35 -6.50 -29.09 -30.21
CA THR A 35 -7.03 -29.89 -31.33
C THR A 35 -6.45 -29.46 -32.68
N THR A 36 -6.22 -28.16 -32.88
CA THR A 36 -5.67 -27.60 -34.13
C THR A 36 -4.27 -28.11 -34.48
N TRP A 37 -3.50 -28.60 -33.49
CA TRP A 37 -2.15 -29.14 -33.68
C TRP A 37 -2.10 -30.68 -33.69
N TYR A 38 -3.25 -31.33 -33.56
CA TYR A 38 -3.45 -32.79 -33.53
C TYR A 38 -4.64 -33.19 -34.42
N THR A 39 -4.63 -32.73 -35.68
CA THR A 39 -5.72 -32.93 -36.65
C THR A 39 -5.96 -34.40 -37.01
N ASP A 40 -4.94 -35.25 -36.89
CA ASP A 40 -4.98 -36.68 -37.20
C ASP A 40 -5.31 -37.55 -35.97
N GLY A 41 -5.78 -36.93 -34.88
CA GLY A 41 -5.98 -37.54 -33.56
C GLY A 41 -4.83 -37.23 -32.59
N ALA A 42 -5.07 -37.36 -31.29
CA ALA A 42 -4.02 -37.08 -30.29
C ALA A 42 -2.90 -38.11 -30.36
N ALA A 43 -1.67 -37.60 -30.37
CA ALA A 43 -0.49 -38.42 -30.22
C ALA A 43 -0.44 -39.03 -28.82
N GLN A 44 0.03 -40.28 -28.73
CA GLN A 44 0.39 -40.87 -27.44
C GLN A 44 1.61 -40.14 -26.90
N ILE A 45 1.49 -39.59 -25.68
CA ILE A 45 2.56 -38.85 -25.02
C ILE A 45 3.41 -39.82 -24.20
N LYS A 46 4.71 -39.87 -24.51
CA LYS A 46 5.70 -40.68 -23.80
C LYS A 46 6.23 -39.96 -22.56
N ALA A 47 6.46 -38.65 -22.64
CA ALA A 47 6.91 -37.84 -21.53
C ALA A 47 6.39 -36.40 -21.64
N ALA A 48 6.21 -35.75 -20.49
CA ALA A 48 5.82 -34.35 -20.39
C ALA A 48 6.74 -33.66 -19.37
N VAL A 49 7.39 -32.58 -19.80
CA VAL A 49 8.44 -31.91 -19.03
C VAL A 49 8.14 -30.42 -18.95
N PHE A 50 7.88 -29.93 -17.73
CA PHE A 50 7.76 -28.49 -17.50
C PHE A 50 9.14 -27.84 -17.42
N PHE A 51 9.26 -26.64 -18.00
CA PHE A 51 10.43 -25.79 -17.79
C PHE A 51 10.23 -24.97 -16.51
N PRO A 52 11.02 -25.21 -15.42
CA PRO A 52 10.75 -24.63 -14.10
C PRO A 52 10.71 -23.09 -14.07
N GLY A 53 9.66 -22.47 -13.53
CA GLY A 53 9.58 -21.00 -13.49
C GLY A 53 9.24 -20.35 -14.84
N THR A 54 8.76 -21.15 -15.81
CA THR A 54 8.12 -20.66 -17.03
C THR A 54 6.73 -21.30 -17.16
N GLU A 55 5.87 -20.69 -17.95
CA GLU A 55 4.58 -21.26 -18.32
C GLU A 55 4.68 -22.05 -19.63
N GLU A 56 5.69 -22.93 -19.71
CA GLU A 56 5.95 -23.75 -20.89
C GLU A 56 6.08 -25.24 -20.55
N LEU A 57 5.54 -26.05 -21.47
CA LEU A 57 5.49 -27.50 -21.35
C LEU A 57 6.06 -28.15 -22.61
N CYS A 58 7.13 -28.94 -22.47
CA CYS A 58 7.60 -29.82 -23.52
C CYS A 58 6.81 -31.14 -23.50
N LEU A 59 6.11 -31.43 -24.59
CA LEU A 59 5.42 -32.69 -24.84
C LEU A 59 6.27 -33.56 -25.77
N ILE A 60 6.60 -34.77 -25.32
CA ILE A 60 7.34 -35.77 -26.10
C ILE A 60 6.39 -36.89 -26.47
N GLU A 61 6.16 -37.04 -27.77
CA GLU A 61 5.29 -38.05 -28.34
C GLU A 61 6.01 -39.40 -28.45
N GLN A 62 5.23 -40.48 -28.51
CA GLN A 62 5.76 -41.84 -28.72
C GLN A 62 6.40 -42.03 -30.10
N SER A 63 6.08 -41.15 -31.06
CA SER A 63 6.76 -41.01 -32.35
C SER A 63 8.19 -40.45 -32.23
N GLY A 64 8.60 -39.99 -31.04
CA GLY A 64 9.84 -39.25 -30.81
C GLY A 64 9.74 -37.75 -31.08
N ARG A 65 8.59 -37.25 -31.55
CA ARG A 65 8.40 -35.81 -31.79
C ARG A 65 8.25 -35.05 -30.47
N ALA A 66 9.11 -34.07 -30.23
CA ALA A 66 9.08 -33.17 -29.09
C ALA A 66 8.62 -31.76 -29.50
N ARG A 67 7.65 -31.20 -28.78
CA ARG A 67 7.09 -29.86 -29.02
C ARG A 67 6.91 -29.11 -27.72
N VAL A 68 7.17 -27.80 -27.72
CA VAL A 68 6.98 -26.94 -26.54
C VAL A 68 5.71 -26.12 -26.69
N TYR A 69 4.77 -26.27 -25.77
CA TYR A 69 3.54 -25.49 -25.67
C TYR A 69 3.73 -24.34 -24.67
N SER A 70 3.41 -23.12 -25.08
CA SER A 70 3.39 -21.93 -24.23
C SER A 70 1.97 -21.64 -23.78
N PHE A 71 1.73 -21.64 -22.46
CA PHE A 71 0.43 -21.27 -21.90
C PHE A 71 0.17 -19.75 -21.97
N LEU A 72 1.23 -18.94 -22.09
CA LEU A 72 1.13 -17.50 -22.31
C LEU A 72 0.67 -17.18 -23.74
N ASP A 73 1.30 -17.82 -24.73
CA ASP A 73 1.00 -17.59 -26.16
C ASP A 73 -0.14 -18.47 -26.68
N LEU A 74 -0.66 -19.36 -25.84
CA LEU A 74 -1.72 -20.32 -26.14
C LEU A 74 -1.42 -21.17 -27.40
N GLY A 75 -0.16 -21.54 -27.60
CA GLY A 75 0.28 -22.21 -28.82
C GLY A 75 1.60 -22.97 -28.68
N PHE A 76 1.89 -23.83 -29.65
CA PHE A 76 3.21 -24.47 -29.76
C PHE A 76 4.23 -23.51 -30.37
N ARG A 77 5.47 -23.58 -29.85
CA ARG A 77 6.64 -22.97 -30.48
C ARG A 77 6.82 -23.50 -31.91
N PRO A 78 7.39 -22.70 -32.82
CA PRO A 78 7.35 -22.97 -34.26
C PRO A 78 8.10 -24.24 -34.66
N VAL A 79 9.15 -24.62 -33.93
CA VAL A 79 10.00 -25.76 -34.28
C VAL A 79 9.65 -26.99 -33.42
N ALA A 80 9.44 -28.12 -34.09
CA ALA A 80 9.32 -29.44 -33.46
C ALA A 80 10.64 -30.21 -33.62
N ILE A 81 11.12 -30.84 -32.54
CA ILE A 81 12.37 -31.61 -32.54
C ILE A 81 12.05 -33.09 -32.69
N GLN A 82 12.80 -33.81 -33.53
CA GLN A 82 12.66 -35.26 -33.67
C GLN A 82 13.72 -35.96 -32.81
N LEU A 83 13.29 -36.63 -31.74
CA LEU A 83 14.12 -37.43 -30.86
C LEU A 83 14.24 -38.88 -31.36
N PRO A 84 15.29 -39.62 -30.94
CA PRO A 84 15.38 -41.06 -31.14
C PRO A 84 14.24 -41.82 -30.43
N LEU A 85 13.90 -43.02 -30.91
CA LEU A 85 12.78 -43.80 -30.36
C LEU A 85 13.06 -44.38 -28.96
N MET A 86 14.34 -44.63 -28.61
CA MET A 86 14.76 -45.24 -27.35
C MET A 86 15.04 -44.21 -26.24
N ILE A 87 14.06 -43.35 -25.94
CA ILE A 87 14.12 -42.42 -24.79
C ILE A 87 13.90 -43.20 -23.49
N GLU A 88 14.85 -43.14 -22.57
CA GLU A 88 14.78 -43.69 -21.21
C GLU A 88 14.18 -42.67 -20.24
N SER A 89 14.59 -41.41 -20.33
CA SER A 89 14.07 -40.32 -19.51
C SER A 89 14.24 -38.96 -20.18
N ALA A 90 13.44 -37.99 -19.77
CA ALA A 90 13.53 -36.60 -20.23
C ALA A 90 13.29 -35.66 -19.05
N HIS A 91 14.14 -34.65 -18.93
CA HIS A 91 14.14 -33.71 -17.82
C HIS A 91 14.46 -32.30 -18.34
N ALA A 92 13.89 -31.28 -17.70
CA ALA A 92 14.33 -29.91 -17.93
C ALA A 92 15.55 -29.63 -17.05
N ALA A 93 16.46 -28.81 -17.55
CA ALA A 93 17.47 -28.19 -16.73
C ALA A 93 16.78 -27.36 -15.64
N PRO A 94 17.19 -27.43 -14.36
CA PRO A 94 16.55 -26.68 -13.29
C PRO A 94 16.61 -25.15 -13.48
N ASP A 95 17.56 -24.66 -14.29
CA ASP A 95 17.70 -23.25 -14.68
C ASP A 95 16.91 -22.87 -15.93
N THR A 96 16.07 -23.77 -16.48
CA THR A 96 15.29 -23.65 -17.73
C THR A 96 16.07 -23.55 -19.03
N SER A 97 17.41 -23.64 -18.98
CA SER A 97 18.24 -23.39 -20.15
C SER A 97 18.04 -24.44 -21.24
N ALA A 98 17.72 -25.69 -20.86
CA ALA A 98 17.75 -26.82 -21.77
C ALA A 98 16.78 -27.96 -21.41
N LEU A 99 16.47 -28.78 -22.40
CA LEU A 99 15.88 -30.12 -22.26
C LEU A 99 17.01 -31.15 -22.33
N LEU A 100 17.10 -32.02 -21.33
CA LEU A 100 18.02 -33.15 -21.27
C LEU A 100 17.25 -34.45 -21.49
N VAL A 101 17.68 -35.25 -22.45
CA VAL A 101 17.09 -36.53 -22.80
C VAL A 101 18.14 -37.61 -22.62
N VAL A 102 17.85 -38.63 -21.81
CA VAL A 102 18.68 -39.82 -21.72
C VAL A 102 18.13 -40.85 -22.71
N GLU A 103 18.97 -41.30 -23.63
CA GLU A 103 18.63 -42.24 -24.68
C GLU A 103 19.48 -43.51 -24.57
N GLY A 104 18.87 -44.66 -24.82
CA GLY A 104 19.58 -45.95 -24.92
C GLY A 104 20.09 -46.17 -26.34
N THR A 105 21.27 -46.77 -26.47
CA THR A 105 21.80 -47.27 -27.75
C THR A 105 21.54 -48.76 -27.91
N MET A 106 21.65 -49.29 -29.14
CA MET A 106 21.51 -50.74 -29.40
C MET A 106 22.57 -51.59 -28.70
N GLU A 107 23.68 -50.99 -28.28
CA GLU A 107 24.79 -51.64 -27.58
C GLU A 107 24.60 -51.65 -26.05
N GLY A 108 23.51 -51.08 -25.54
CA GLY A 108 23.24 -50.98 -24.09
C GLY A 108 23.95 -49.80 -23.40
N ILE A 109 24.74 -49.01 -24.15
CA ILE A 109 25.31 -47.75 -23.68
C ILE A 109 24.20 -46.71 -23.63
N LYS A 110 24.14 -45.92 -22.56
CA LYS A 110 23.23 -44.78 -22.45
C LYS A 110 23.94 -43.50 -22.81
N GLN A 111 23.24 -42.64 -23.53
CA GLN A 111 23.72 -41.33 -23.97
C GLN A 111 22.83 -40.24 -23.39
N ILE A 112 23.41 -39.07 -23.15
CA ILE A 112 22.68 -37.85 -22.84
C ILE A 112 22.68 -36.93 -24.06
N ARG A 113 21.49 -36.51 -24.47
CA ARG A 113 21.25 -35.54 -25.52
C ARG A 113 20.64 -34.27 -24.93
N VAL A 114 21.26 -33.12 -25.18
CA VAL A 114 20.85 -31.84 -24.61
C VAL A 114 20.43 -30.87 -25.70
N PHE A 115 19.25 -30.27 -25.53
CA PHE A 115 18.69 -29.24 -26.41
C PHE A 115 18.52 -27.94 -25.64
N HIS A 116 19.21 -26.88 -26.06
CA HIS A 116 18.93 -25.56 -25.49
C HIS A 116 17.49 -25.13 -25.84
N ARG A 117 16.80 -24.42 -24.94
CA ARG A 117 15.39 -24.00 -25.13
C ARG A 117 15.15 -23.22 -26.42
N ALA A 118 16.09 -22.37 -26.82
CA ALA A 118 16.06 -21.64 -28.10
C ALA A 118 16.03 -22.54 -29.36
N ALA A 119 16.36 -23.83 -29.25
CA ALA A 119 16.27 -24.76 -30.37
C ALA A 119 14.82 -25.00 -30.84
N PHE A 120 13.83 -24.68 -29.99
CA PHE A 120 12.41 -24.72 -30.36
C PHE A 120 11.94 -23.48 -31.13
N ASP A 121 12.82 -22.49 -31.32
CA ASP A 121 12.56 -21.28 -32.12
C ASP A 121 13.35 -21.23 -33.43
N ASN A 122 14.41 -22.03 -33.56
CA ASN A 122 15.36 -21.96 -34.67
C ASN A 122 15.64 -23.35 -35.26
N GLU A 123 15.28 -23.53 -36.53
CA GLU A 123 15.42 -24.81 -37.26
C GLU A 123 16.87 -25.31 -37.35
N ASN A 124 17.87 -24.41 -37.24
CA ASN A 124 19.28 -24.75 -37.35
C ASN A 124 19.87 -25.46 -36.11
N ALA A 125 19.13 -25.54 -34.99
CA ALA A 125 19.61 -26.06 -33.70
C ALA A 125 18.96 -27.40 -33.28
N THR A 126 18.30 -28.10 -34.20
CA THR A 126 17.41 -29.24 -33.92
C THR A 126 18.11 -30.58 -33.63
N GLN A 127 19.43 -30.69 -33.82
CA GLN A 127 20.15 -31.96 -33.61
C GLN A 127 20.49 -32.27 -32.13
N GLY A 128 20.58 -31.23 -31.29
CA GLY A 128 21.03 -31.35 -29.90
C GLY A 128 22.50 -31.78 -29.79
N VAL A 129 23.09 -31.67 -28.60
CA VAL A 129 24.46 -32.13 -28.32
C VAL A 129 24.41 -33.47 -27.59
N VAL A 130 25.14 -34.48 -28.10
CA VAL A 130 25.12 -35.87 -27.58
C VAL A 130 26.45 -36.22 -26.93
N ARG A 131 26.40 -36.93 -25.80
CA ARG A 131 27.55 -37.56 -25.15
C ARG A 131 27.20 -38.92 -24.55
N ASP A 132 28.15 -39.84 -24.57
CA ASP A 132 28.05 -41.11 -23.86
C ASP A 132 28.09 -40.88 -22.34
N LEU A 133 27.22 -41.59 -21.61
CA LEU A 133 27.29 -41.63 -20.16
C LEU A 133 28.30 -42.69 -19.69
N PRO A 134 28.93 -42.50 -18.52
CA PRO A 134 29.86 -43.47 -17.96
C PRO A 134 29.23 -44.86 -17.77
N ASP A 135 30.04 -45.92 -17.77
CA ASP A 135 29.57 -47.31 -17.67
C ASP A 135 28.66 -47.58 -16.46
N GLN A 136 28.86 -46.85 -15.35
CA GLN A 136 28.05 -46.96 -14.13
C GLN A 136 26.59 -46.51 -14.34
N PHE A 137 26.27 -45.83 -15.44
CA PHE A 137 24.91 -45.37 -15.78
C PHE A 137 24.17 -46.42 -16.63
N ASN A 138 24.86 -47.40 -17.20
CA ASN A 138 24.33 -48.35 -18.18
C ASN A 138 23.47 -49.49 -17.57
N HIS A 139 23.29 -49.52 -16.25
CA HIS A 139 22.51 -50.57 -15.59
C HIS A 139 21.00 -50.50 -15.91
N LEU A 140 20.40 -51.67 -16.08
CA LEU A 140 18.98 -51.82 -16.42
C LEU A 140 18.09 -51.43 -15.22
N GLY A 141 17.12 -50.54 -15.44
CA GLY A 141 16.26 -50.02 -14.37
C GLY A 141 16.86 -48.86 -13.55
N THR A 142 17.99 -48.29 -13.98
CA THR A 142 18.52 -47.04 -13.41
C THR A 142 17.51 -45.91 -13.57
N GLN A 143 17.21 -45.21 -12.49
CA GLN A 143 16.37 -44.01 -12.51
C GLN A 143 17.25 -42.77 -12.60
N PHE A 144 16.87 -41.85 -13.48
CA PHE A 144 17.59 -40.60 -13.68
C PHE A 144 16.85 -39.45 -13.02
N ILE A 145 17.60 -38.60 -12.33
CA ILE A 145 17.09 -37.35 -11.78
C ILE A 145 18.09 -36.25 -12.15
N VAL A 146 17.58 -35.14 -12.68
CA VAL A 146 18.39 -33.95 -12.88
C VAL A 146 18.21 -33.04 -11.67
N THR A 147 19.32 -32.67 -11.04
CA THR A 147 19.35 -31.68 -9.97
C THR A 147 20.30 -30.56 -10.34
N SER A 148 20.16 -29.41 -9.69
CA SER A 148 21.13 -28.33 -9.78
C SER A 148 21.17 -27.61 -8.45
N LEU A 149 22.38 -27.28 -8.02
CA LEU A 149 22.62 -26.36 -6.93
C LEU A 149 23.12 -25.07 -7.61
N GLY A 150 22.33 -24.00 -7.53
CA GLY A 150 22.56 -22.78 -8.30
C GLY A 150 22.13 -22.86 -9.77
N GLN A 151 22.58 -21.91 -10.60
CA GLN A 151 22.15 -21.74 -12.00
C GLN A 151 23.21 -22.17 -13.03
N ARG A 152 24.28 -22.86 -12.62
CA ARG A 152 25.40 -23.16 -13.54
C ARG A 152 25.80 -24.63 -13.63
N ASN A 153 25.54 -25.41 -12.58
CA ASN A 153 25.98 -26.80 -12.52
C ASN A 153 24.76 -27.72 -12.52
N VAL A 154 24.38 -28.20 -13.70
CA VAL A 154 23.35 -29.22 -13.85
C VAL A 154 24.00 -30.56 -13.56
N THR A 155 23.44 -31.35 -12.65
CA THR A 155 23.96 -32.68 -12.30
C THR A 155 22.92 -33.73 -12.64
N LEU A 156 23.32 -34.72 -13.45
CA LEU A 156 22.52 -35.91 -13.70
C LEU A 156 22.89 -36.96 -12.64
N LEU A 157 21.91 -37.35 -11.83
CA LEU A 157 22.00 -38.42 -10.85
C LEU A 157 21.41 -39.70 -11.43
N ALA A 158 22.10 -40.81 -11.21
CA ALA A 158 21.66 -42.16 -11.53
C ALA A 158 21.49 -42.94 -10.22
N LEU A 159 20.24 -43.26 -9.90
CA LEU A 159 19.89 -44.10 -8.76
C LEU A 159 19.65 -45.53 -9.26
N LEU A 160 20.38 -46.50 -8.71
CA LEU A 160 20.15 -47.91 -8.99
C LEU A 160 19.23 -48.48 -7.91
N PRO A 161 17.99 -48.88 -8.21
CA PRO A 161 17.06 -49.36 -7.17
C PRO A 161 17.48 -50.65 -6.47
N ARG A 162 18.47 -51.37 -7.02
CA ARG A 162 18.91 -52.70 -6.55
C ARG A 162 20.29 -52.68 -5.87
N THR A 163 20.99 -51.56 -5.89
CA THR A 163 22.28 -51.37 -5.20
C THR A 163 22.22 -50.09 -4.37
N PRO A 164 22.90 -50.00 -3.23
CA PRO A 164 22.94 -48.77 -2.41
C PRO A 164 23.88 -47.72 -3.02
N GLU A 165 23.94 -47.61 -4.34
CA GLU A 165 24.87 -46.75 -5.05
C GLU A 165 24.14 -45.62 -5.77
N LEU A 166 24.66 -44.41 -5.59
CA LEU A 166 24.24 -43.21 -6.28
C LEU A 166 25.40 -42.72 -7.14
N HIS A 167 25.20 -42.68 -8.45
CA HIS A 167 26.20 -42.14 -9.39
C HIS A 167 25.78 -40.75 -9.84
N SER A 168 26.74 -39.86 -10.08
CA SER A 168 26.47 -38.48 -10.49
C SER A 168 27.45 -38.00 -11.55
N VAL A 169 26.95 -37.31 -12.58
CA VAL A 169 27.79 -36.63 -13.57
C VAL A 169 27.37 -35.16 -13.67
N ALA A 170 28.36 -34.27 -13.62
CA ALA A 170 28.15 -32.84 -13.81
C ALA A 170 28.09 -32.53 -15.32
N VAL A 171 27.08 -31.77 -15.70
CA VAL A 171 26.80 -31.35 -17.08
C VAL A 171 26.94 -29.84 -17.15
N GLU A 172 27.98 -29.38 -17.85
CA GLU A 172 28.19 -27.96 -18.12
C GLU A 172 27.61 -27.60 -19.49
N ILE A 173 26.60 -26.73 -19.48
CA ILE A 173 25.88 -26.28 -20.67
C ILE A 173 26.32 -24.85 -20.97
N SER A 174 26.93 -24.63 -22.14
CA SER A 174 27.39 -23.30 -22.55
C SER A 174 27.00 -22.99 -24.00
N ARG A 175 26.83 -21.70 -24.31
CA ARG A 175 26.42 -21.19 -25.62
C ARG A 175 27.50 -20.23 -26.14
N GLN A 176 28.09 -20.54 -27.30
CA GLN A 176 28.83 -19.56 -28.10
C GLN A 176 27.87 -18.91 -29.10
N GLU A 177 28.15 -17.67 -29.52
CA GLU A 177 27.31 -16.91 -30.46
C GLU A 177 27.11 -17.60 -31.83
N GLU A 178 27.89 -18.66 -32.14
CA GLU A 178 27.78 -19.46 -33.37
C GLU A 178 27.59 -20.98 -33.15
N GLY A 179 27.38 -21.47 -31.92
CA GLY A 179 27.17 -22.91 -31.67
C GLY A 179 27.05 -23.34 -30.21
N PHE A 180 26.57 -24.58 -29.98
CA PHE A 180 26.44 -25.19 -28.65
C PHE A 180 27.52 -26.25 -28.43
N TYR A 181 28.15 -26.29 -27.26
CA TYR A 181 29.03 -27.39 -26.88
C TYR A 181 28.74 -27.87 -25.46
N LEU A 182 28.85 -29.19 -25.29
CA LEU A 182 28.67 -29.89 -24.02
C LEU A 182 29.98 -30.59 -23.66
N GLN A 183 30.48 -30.29 -22.47
CA GLN A 183 31.65 -30.94 -21.90
C GLN A 183 31.22 -31.74 -20.68
N LEU A 184 31.38 -33.06 -20.76
CA LEU A 184 31.39 -33.90 -19.57
C LEU A 184 32.79 -33.74 -18.96
N LYS A 185 32.86 -33.27 -17.72
CA LYS A 185 34.14 -33.24 -16.99
C LYS A 185 34.43 -34.64 -16.47
N GLU A 186 35.11 -35.42 -17.30
CA GLU A 186 35.94 -36.53 -16.85
C GLU A 186 37.39 -36.07 -16.96
N ASP A 187 38.06 -35.80 -15.84
CA ASP A 187 39.49 -35.45 -15.84
C ASP A 187 40.32 -36.69 -16.24
N GLN A 188 40.48 -36.94 -17.54
CA GLN A 188 41.27 -38.07 -18.05
C GLN A 188 42.78 -37.80 -18.13
N GLU A 189 43.26 -36.56 -17.94
CA GLU A 189 44.71 -36.25 -18.08
C GLU A 189 45.54 -36.31 -16.78
N GLU A 190 44.94 -36.52 -15.60
CA GLU A 190 45.69 -36.70 -14.32
C GLU A 190 45.52 -38.10 -13.70
N LEU A 191 45.31 -39.14 -14.51
CA LEU A 191 44.96 -40.48 -14.04
C LEU A 191 46.06 -41.25 -13.28
N SER A 192 47.26 -40.68 -13.09
CA SER A 192 48.39 -41.45 -12.55
C SER A 192 48.61 -41.33 -11.04
N LYS A 193 48.04 -40.34 -10.33
CA LYS A 193 48.42 -40.11 -8.91
C LYS A 193 47.34 -39.64 -7.92
N MET A 194 46.07 -39.52 -8.28
CA MET A 194 45.03 -39.19 -7.29
C MET A 194 44.00 -40.30 -7.19
N VAL A 195 43.80 -40.79 -5.95
CA VAL A 195 42.62 -41.53 -5.51
C VAL A 195 41.39 -40.84 -6.11
N ALA A 196 40.53 -41.62 -6.76
CA ALA A 196 39.31 -41.15 -7.42
C ALA A 196 38.55 -40.12 -6.56
N LYS A 197 38.73 -38.82 -6.86
CA LYS A 197 37.89 -37.77 -6.27
C LYS A 197 36.56 -37.81 -7.01
N THR A 198 35.64 -38.63 -6.51
CA THR A 198 34.23 -38.59 -6.84
C THR A 198 33.72 -37.15 -6.74
N HIS A 199 33.05 -36.67 -7.79
CA HIS A 199 32.44 -35.34 -7.82
C HIS A 199 31.32 -35.27 -6.77
N ASN A 200 31.64 -34.81 -5.56
CA ASN A 200 30.68 -34.70 -4.46
C ASN A 200 29.82 -33.44 -4.61
N SER A 201 28.80 -33.50 -5.48
CA SER A 201 27.81 -32.43 -5.69
C SER A 201 27.19 -31.92 -4.38
N LEU A 202 26.98 -32.82 -3.41
CA LEU A 202 26.46 -32.48 -2.07
C LEU A 202 27.43 -31.65 -1.21
N LEU A 203 28.74 -31.75 -1.44
CA LEU A 203 29.76 -30.99 -0.69
C LEU A 203 30.15 -29.70 -1.39
N ASN A 204 30.20 -29.73 -2.73
CA ASN A 204 30.61 -28.58 -3.54
C ASN A 204 29.63 -27.39 -3.46
N CYS A 205 28.38 -27.65 -3.09
CA CYS A 205 27.34 -26.63 -2.94
C CYS A 205 27.73 -25.54 -1.92
N PHE A 206 28.49 -25.87 -0.87
CA PHE A 206 28.99 -24.89 0.08
C PHE A 206 29.92 -23.88 -0.61
N GLY A 207 30.83 -24.36 -1.45
CA GLY A 207 31.73 -23.53 -2.25
C GLY A 207 30.98 -22.58 -3.19
N GLU A 208 29.92 -23.06 -3.83
CA GLU A 208 29.08 -22.25 -4.73
C GLU A 208 28.32 -21.14 -4.00
N VAL A 209 27.79 -21.44 -2.81
CA VAL A 209 27.16 -20.45 -1.93
C VAL A 209 28.17 -19.36 -1.56
N TRP A 210 29.39 -19.74 -1.17
CA TRP A 210 30.45 -18.77 -0.83
C TRP A 210 30.91 -17.93 -2.03
N ASP A 211 30.86 -18.47 -3.24
CA ASP A 211 31.17 -17.72 -4.48
C ASP A 211 30.08 -16.70 -4.81
N ARG A 212 28.81 -17.06 -4.65
CA ARG A 212 27.67 -16.21 -5.05
C ARG A 212 27.34 -15.14 -4.03
N PHE A 213 27.36 -15.50 -2.75
CA PHE A 213 26.91 -14.65 -1.63
C PHE A 213 28.11 -14.18 -0.79
N PRO A 214 27.95 -13.13 0.04
CA PRO A 214 29.00 -12.76 0.97
C PRO A 214 29.22 -13.86 2.01
N VAL A 215 30.48 -14.19 2.29
CA VAL A 215 30.81 -14.86 3.56
C VAL A 215 30.65 -13.87 4.71
N ILE A 216 31.05 -12.61 4.47
CA ILE A 216 30.86 -11.49 5.39
C ILE A 216 30.36 -10.30 4.58
N SER A 217 29.13 -9.86 4.87
CA SER A 217 28.56 -8.66 4.30
C SER A 217 29.10 -7.41 5.01
N ALA A 218 29.04 -6.25 4.33
CA ALA A 218 29.41 -4.99 4.96
C ALA A 218 28.40 -4.55 6.04
N ILE A 219 27.12 -4.80 5.79
CA ILE A 219 25.98 -4.59 6.68
C ILE A 219 25.38 -5.95 6.99
N LYS A 220 25.49 -6.37 8.25
CA LYS A 220 25.01 -7.66 8.74
C LYS A 220 23.73 -7.44 9.53
N ARG A 221 22.80 -8.40 9.44
CA ARG A 221 21.58 -8.44 10.26
C ARG A 221 21.94 -8.61 11.74
N GLU A 222 21.20 -7.91 12.59
CA GLU A 222 21.39 -7.88 14.06
C GLU A 222 20.09 -8.24 14.81
N THR A 223 19.22 -9.04 14.17
CA THR A 223 17.89 -9.42 14.68
C THR A 223 17.96 -10.47 15.78
N ILE A 224 18.83 -11.46 15.61
CA ILE A 224 19.02 -12.51 16.61
C ILE A 224 20.13 -12.08 17.58
N LEU A 225 19.81 -11.98 18.87
CA LEU A 225 20.79 -11.77 19.92
C LEU A 225 21.81 -12.93 19.92
N ALA A 226 23.09 -12.63 20.17
CA ALA A 226 24.14 -13.65 20.15
C ALA A 226 23.97 -14.72 21.25
N ASP A 227 23.16 -14.44 22.26
CA ASP A 227 22.83 -15.35 23.35
C ASP A 227 22.07 -16.57 22.82
N GLY A 228 22.70 -17.74 22.87
CA GLY A 228 22.12 -19.01 22.39
C GLY A 228 22.60 -19.46 21.01
N ARG A 229 23.44 -18.67 20.30
CA ARG A 229 24.05 -19.08 19.02
C ARG A 229 25.26 -20.00 19.26
N LEU A 230 25.17 -21.23 18.79
CA LEU A 230 26.29 -22.18 18.82
C LEU A 230 27.24 -21.97 17.63
N ALA A 231 28.46 -22.53 17.73
CA ALA A 231 29.41 -22.55 16.62
C ALA A 231 28.81 -23.31 15.43
N ALA A 232 29.06 -22.83 14.21
CA ALA A 232 28.62 -23.52 13.01
C ALA A 232 29.27 -24.91 12.94
N ALA A 233 28.47 -25.94 12.71
CA ALA A 233 28.92 -27.32 12.61
C ALA A 233 28.26 -28.01 11.41
N VAL A 234 29.01 -28.89 10.75
CA VAL A 234 28.52 -29.79 9.70
C VAL A 234 28.86 -31.21 10.11
N THR A 235 27.82 -32.03 10.25
CA THR A 235 27.94 -33.42 10.66
C THR A 235 27.52 -34.34 9.52
N PHE A 236 28.44 -35.17 9.04
CA PHE A 236 28.19 -36.12 7.97
C PHE A 236 27.69 -37.45 8.55
N VAL A 237 26.49 -37.86 8.14
CA VAL A 237 25.89 -39.11 8.59
C VAL A 237 26.25 -40.21 7.59
N THR A 238 27.09 -41.17 7.99
CA THR A 238 27.50 -42.29 7.15
C THR A 238 27.90 -43.50 7.99
N ASP A 239 27.48 -44.69 7.56
CA ASP A 239 27.90 -45.95 8.18
C ASP A 239 29.30 -46.41 7.71
N GLU A 240 29.94 -45.64 6.81
CA GLU A 240 31.32 -45.89 6.39
C GLU A 240 32.34 -45.58 7.50
N SER A 241 33.33 -46.46 7.64
CA SER A 241 34.29 -46.44 8.74
C SER A 241 35.42 -45.41 8.58
N THR A 242 35.65 -44.85 7.38
CA THR A 242 36.75 -43.91 7.11
C THR A 242 36.36 -42.78 6.12
N PRO A 243 35.47 -41.84 6.50
CA PRO A 243 35.12 -40.75 5.61
C PRO A 243 36.22 -39.66 5.52
N GLU A 244 36.70 -39.36 4.31
CA GLU A 244 37.67 -38.27 4.03
C GLU A 244 37.01 -36.87 3.90
N PHE A 245 35.82 -36.64 4.48
CA PHE A 245 35.09 -35.38 4.33
C PHE A 245 35.83 -34.17 4.93
N THR A 246 36.50 -34.36 6.07
CA THR A 246 37.18 -33.26 6.77
C THR A 246 38.35 -32.69 5.95
N PRO A 247 39.29 -33.50 5.43
CA PRO A 247 40.31 -33.03 4.49
C PRO A 247 39.72 -32.35 3.26
N TYR A 248 38.70 -32.95 2.63
CA TYR A 248 38.07 -32.42 1.44
C TYR A 248 37.48 -31.02 1.66
N PHE A 249 36.71 -30.83 2.75
CA PHE A 249 36.09 -29.55 3.08
C PHE A 249 37.13 -28.47 3.40
N LYS A 250 38.23 -28.83 4.06
CA LYS A 250 39.35 -27.89 4.32
C LYS A 250 40.05 -27.47 3.03
N ASP A 251 40.31 -28.41 2.12
CA ASP A 251 40.89 -28.11 0.80
C ASP A 251 39.97 -27.21 -0.03
N MET A 252 38.65 -27.43 0.05
CA MET A 252 37.64 -26.59 -0.59
C MET A 252 37.69 -25.14 -0.05
N ILE A 253 37.76 -24.94 1.27
CA ILE A 253 37.89 -23.62 1.89
C ILE A 253 39.19 -22.93 1.46
N GLN A 254 40.32 -23.65 1.45
CA GLN A 254 41.62 -23.08 1.05
C GLN A 254 41.62 -22.66 -0.43
N SER A 255 41.06 -23.52 -1.30
CA SER A 255 40.92 -23.26 -2.73
C SER A 255 40.03 -22.04 -2.97
N PHE A 256 38.91 -21.95 -2.27
CA PHE A 256 38.02 -20.78 -2.31
C PHE A 256 38.76 -19.49 -1.90
N LYS A 257 39.47 -19.48 -0.76
CA LYS A 257 40.21 -18.30 -0.28
C LYS A 257 41.27 -17.83 -1.27
N LYS A 258 41.96 -18.77 -1.92
CA LYS A 258 43.01 -18.46 -2.91
C LYS A 258 42.41 -17.85 -4.18
N ARG A 259 41.27 -18.38 -4.64
CA ARG A 259 40.58 -17.96 -5.87
C ARG A 259 39.78 -16.67 -5.69
N SER A 260 38.87 -16.62 -4.71
CA SER A 260 37.90 -15.51 -4.58
C SER A 260 38.46 -14.27 -3.89
N ARG A 261 39.50 -14.44 -3.05
CA ARG A 261 40.05 -13.37 -2.18
C ARG A 261 39.01 -12.68 -1.30
N LYS A 262 37.83 -13.29 -1.10
CA LYS A 262 36.75 -12.76 -0.27
C LYS A 262 37.16 -12.68 1.21
N PRO A 263 36.69 -11.67 1.96
CA PRO A 263 36.92 -11.59 3.39
C PRO A 263 36.15 -12.71 4.11
N THR A 264 36.88 -13.63 4.72
CA THR A 264 36.31 -14.74 5.51
C THR A 264 36.42 -14.53 7.02
N LYS A 265 37.35 -13.68 7.48
CA LYS A 265 37.71 -13.43 8.90
C LYS A 265 37.74 -14.70 9.78
N GLY A 266 38.17 -15.83 9.22
CA GLY A 266 38.22 -17.11 9.95
C GLY A 266 36.89 -17.82 10.17
N GLN A 267 35.75 -17.28 9.72
CA GLN A 267 34.42 -17.90 9.93
C GLN A 267 34.33 -19.29 9.26
N LEU A 268 34.83 -19.43 8.04
CA LEU A 268 34.84 -20.73 7.35
C LEU A 268 35.77 -21.74 8.05
N ASP A 269 36.89 -21.30 8.61
CA ASP A 269 37.82 -22.17 9.33
C ASP A 269 37.26 -22.62 10.70
N SER A 270 36.33 -21.83 11.25
CA SER A 270 35.70 -22.11 12.54
C SER A 270 34.55 -23.13 12.46
N ILE A 271 34.18 -23.58 11.26
CA ILE A 271 33.15 -24.60 11.06
C ILE A 271 33.65 -25.92 11.64
N GLN A 272 32.92 -26.45 12.62
CA GLN A 272 33.21 -27.75 13.21
C GLN A 272 32.74 -28.85 12.26
N LEU A 273 33.65 -29.77 11.90
CA LEU A 273 33.34 -30.89 11.01
C LEU A 273 33.33 -32.18 11.82
N GLY A 274 32.27 -32.96 11.69
CA GLY A 274 32.10 -34.26 12.34
C GLY A 274 31.53 -35.30 11.40
N SER A 275 31.65 -36.57 11.77
CA SER A 275 30.97 -37.68 11.11
C SER A 275 30.45 -38.67 12.14
N LEU A 276 29.26 -39.23 11.91
CA LEU A 276 28.66 -40.24 12.78
C LEU A 276 27.85 -41.26 11.95
N PRO A 277 27.74 -42.52 12.40
CA PRO A 277 26.90 -43.51 11.74
C PRO A 277 25.42 -43.23 11.99
N PHE A 278 24.57 -43.72 11.10
CA PHE A 278 23.13 -43.42 11.12
C PHE A 278 22.47 -43.85 12.44
N ARG A 279 22.95 -44.93 13.06
CA ARG A 279 22.45 -45.42 14.35
C ARG A 279 22.79 -44.52 15.56
N ASP A 280 23.80 -43.67 15.44
CA ASP A 280 24.31 -42.85 16.55
C ASP A 280 23.81 -41.40 16.44
N ILE A 281 22.96 -41.09 15.44
CA ILE A 281 22.32 -39.77 15.35
C ILE A 281 21.20 -39.67 16.38
N ASP A 282 21.24 -38.61 17.17
CA ASP A 282 20.17 -38.25 18.09
C ASP A 282 19.35 -37.13 17.45
N TRP A 283 18.22 -37.48 16.84
CA TRP A 283 17.31 -36.52 16.21
C TRP A 283 16.59 -35.63 17.23
N ASP A 284 16.49 -36.07 18.50
CA ASP A 284 15.69 -35.43 19.55
C ASP A 284 16.53 -34.50 20.45
N ARG A 285 17.85 -34.71 20.57
CA ARG A 285 18.74 -33.75 21.24
C ARG A 285 19.09 -32.57 20.34
N GLY A 286 18.40 -31.47 20.56
CA GLY A 286 18.69 -30.15 20.00
C GLY A 286 20.06 -29.59 20.41
N SER A 287 21.14 -30.06 19.79
CA SER A 287 22.46 -29.39 19.78
C SER A 287 22.50 -28.25 18.75
N GLY A 288 21.38 -27.55 18.59
CA GLY A 288 21.21 -26.42 17.69
C GLY A 288 21.28 -25.11 18.44
N SER A 289 21.40 -24.01 17.67
CA SER A 289 21.21 -22.69 18.28
C SER A 289 19.75 -22.51 18.70
N VAL A 290 19.52 -21.88 19.85
CA VAL A 290 18.17 -21.61 20.38
C VAL A 290 17.88 -20.12 20.25
N PHE A 291 16.79 -19.78 19.59
CA PHE A 291 16.38 -18.40 19.31
C PHE A 291 14.89 -18.21 19.59
N TRP A 292 14.46 -16.97 19.80
CA TRP A 292 13.05 -16.64 19.76
C TRP A 292 12.51 -16.90 18.34
N ALA A 293 11.42 -17.66 18.24
CA ALA A 293 10.86 -18.07 16.95
C ALA A 293 10.57 -16.86 16.02
N GLY A 294 10.10 -15.74 16.59
CA GLY A 294 9.86 -14.50 15.84
C GLY A 294 11.13 -13.87 15.26
N GLU A 295 12.22 -13.80 16.04
CA GLU A 295 13.51 -13.25 15.56
C GLU A 295 14.09 -14.11 14.43
N TRP A 296 14.04 -15.44 14.60
CA TRP A 296 14.47 -16.39 13.58
C TRP A 296 13.65 -16.29 12.30
N LEU A 297 12.32 -16.20 12.42
CA LEU A 297 11.43 -16.07 11.28
C LEU A 297 11.69 -14.76 10.52
N VAL A 298 11.89 -13.64 11.22
CA VAL A 298 12.21 -12.36 10.58
C VAL A 298 13.55 -12.42 9.85
N GLU A 299 14.58 -13.08 10.41
CA GLU A 299 15.84 -13.28 9.67
C GLU A 299 15.65 -14.10 8.39
N LEU A 300 14.87 -15.18 8.46
CA LEU A 300 14.57 -16.01 7.29
C LEU A 300 13.85 -15.21 6.21
N LEU A 301 12.77 -14.49 6.58
CA LEU A 301 11.98 -13.68 5.65
C LEU A 301 12.80 -12.55 5.02
N CYS A 302 13.67 -11.91 5.80
CA CYS A 302 14.57 -10.86 5.32
C CYS A 302 15.63 -11.35 4.31
N LEU A 303 15.97 -12.65 4.34
CA LEU A 303 16.89 -13.23 3.36
C LEU A 303 16.26 -13.31 1.96
N ILE A 304 14.94 -13.46 1.89
CA ILE A 304 14.19 -13.74 0.65
C ILE A 304 13.78 -12.42 0.00
N PRO A 305 14.33 -12.06 -1.17
CA PRO A 305 13.89 -10.88 -1.90
C PRO A 305 12.48 -11.08 -2.45
N ILE A 306 11.68 -10.01 -2.48
CA ILE A 306 10.35 -10.01 -3.09
C ILE A 306 10.34 -9.12 -4.35
N HIS A 307 9.65 -9.55 -5.38
CA HIS A 307 9.48 -8.78 -6.61
C HIS A 307 8.30 -7.81 -6.44
N ILE A 308 8.53 -6.49 -6.48
CA ILE A 308 7.47 -5.52 -6.13
C ILE A 308 6.79 -4.89 -7.35
N ALA A 309 7.47 -4.79 -8.49
CA ALA A 309 6.90 -4.20 -9.70
C ALA A 309 7.71 -4.53 -10.96
N VAL A 310 7.05 -4.52 -12.11
CA VAL A 310 7.67 -4.52 -13.45
C VAL A 310 7.23 -3.30 -14.25
N ALA A 311 8.03 -2.88 -15.23
CA ALA A 311 7.63 -1.88 -16.21
C ALA A 311 7.50 -2.56 -17.58
N ARG A 312 6.29 -2.63 -18.12
CA ARG A 312 5.98 -3.26 -19.41
C ARG A 312 4.94 -2.43 -20.17
N GLU A 313 5.07 -2.39 -21.49
CA GLU A 313 4.19 -1.66 -22.40
C GLU A 313 4.00 -0.19 -22.01
N ASN A 314 5.07 0.50 -21.59
CA ASN A 314 5.03 1.88 -21.07
C ASN A 314 4.26 2.08 -19.75
N HIS A 315 3.88 1.01 -19.06
CA HIS A 315 3.14 1.05 -17.80
C HIS A 315 3.95 0.52 -16.62
N PHE A 316 3.74 1.13 -15.45
CA PHE A 316 4.22 0.59 -14.18
C PHE A 316 3.20 -0.43 -13.67
N ILE A 317 3.63 -1.67 -13.42
CA ILE A 317 2.78 -2.79 -13.03
C ILE A 317 3.23 -3.28 -11.65
N PRO A 318 2.53 -2.91 -10.56
CA PRO A 318 2.82 -3.44 -9.23
C PRO A 318 2.43 -4.91 -9.16
N LEU A 319 3.26 -5.72 -8.52
CA LEU A 319 3.00 -7.14 -8.28
C LEU A 319 2.35 -7.32 -6.91
N LYS A 320 1.49 -8.32 -6.79
CA LYS A 320 0.85 -8.65 -5.52
C LYS A 320 1.67 -9.75 -4.85
N ASP A 321 2.27 -9.45 -3.71
CA ASP A 321 3.02 -10.42 -2.91
C ASP A 321 4.15 -11.14 -3.68
N GLY A 322 4.78 -10.46 -4.65
CA GLY A 322 5.83 -11.06 -5.48
C GLY A 322 5.34 -11.66 -6.80
N ILE A 323 4.03 -11.75 -7.02
CA ILE A 323 3.42 -12.52 -8.12
C ILE A 323 2.63 -11.58 -9.05
N PHE A 324 2.73 -11.83 -10.35
CA PHE A 324 1.85 -11.22 -11.34
C PHE A 324 0.49 -11.91 -11.33
N ASP A 325 -0.54 -11.21 -10.85
CA ASP A 325 -1.93 -11.69 -10.85
C ASP A 325 -2.78 -10.82 -11.79
N LEU A 326 -3.30 -11.45 -12.85
CA LEU A 326 -4.14 -10.78 -13.85
C LEU A 326 -5.47 -10.26 -13.25
N ARG A 327 -6.09 -10.98 -12.31
CA ARG A 327 -7.34 -10.54 -11.65
C ARG A 327 -7.09 -9.33 -10.78
N PHE A 328 -5.98 -9.34 -10.06
CA PHE A 328 -5.52 -8.19 -9.30
C PHE A 328 -5.28 -6.97 -10.21
N GLN A 329 -4.57 -7.14 -11.34
CA GLN A 329 -4.39 -6.05 -12.30
C GLN A 329 -5.72 -5.52 -12.83
N GLN A 330 -6.69 -6.40 -13.08
CA GLN A 330 -8.03 -6.00 -13.53
C GLN A 330 -8.81 -5.23 -12.45
N GLN A 331 -8.66 -5.57 -11.18
CA GLN A 331 -9.28 -4.84 -10.07
C GLN A 331 -8.72 -3.42 -9.92
N LEU A 332 -7.45 -3.23 -10.23
CA LEU A 332 -6.79 -1.93 -10.20
C LEU A 332 -7.11 -1.05 -11.42
N LEU A 333 -7.71 -1.61 -12.48
CA LEU A 333 -8.08 -0.82 -13.66
C LEU A 333 -9.16 0.21 -13.29
N GLY A 334 -8.90 1.49 -13.56
CA GLY A 334 -9.84 2.56 -13.22
C GLY A 334 -9.93 2.86 -11.73
N ALA A 335 -9.09 2.25 -10.88
CA ALA A 335 -9.11 2.49 -9.45
C ALA A 335 -8.44 3.82 -9.10
N GLU A 336 -9.05 4.60 -8.21
CA GLU A 336 -8.45 5.80 -7.65
C GLU A 336 -7.17 5.47 -6.86
N VAL A 337 -6.22 6.40 -6.81
CA VAL A 337 -4.89 6.18 -6.20
C VAL A 337 -4.98 5.58 -4.80
N PHE A 338 -5.91 6.05 -3.97
CA PHE A 338 -6.12 5.55 -2.60
C PHE A 338 -6.61 4.09 -2.58
N LYS A 339 -7.53 3.73 -3.48
CA LYS A 339 -7.93 2.33 -3.62
C LYS A 339 -6.78 1.46 -4.11
N ILE A 340 -5.90 1.97 -4.98
CA ILE A 340 -4.69 1.26 -5.36
C ILE A 340 -3.79 1.06 -4.13
N ILE A 341 -3.52 2.11 -3.35
CA ILE A 341 -2.72 2.05 -2.11
C ILE A 341 -3.25 0.95 -1.17
N ASP A 342 -4.54 0.93 -0.90
CA ASP A 342 -5.15 -0.02 0.04
C ASP A 342 -5.10 -1.48 -0.47
N ASN A 343 -5.06 -1.69 -1.80
CA ASN A 343 -4.99 -3.02 -2.40
C ASN A 343 -3.56 -3.51 -2.70
N LEU A 344 -2.57 -2.60 -2.73
CA LEU A 344 -1.17 -3.00 -2.88
C LEU A 344 -0.74 -3.85 -1.69
N SER A 345 0.04 -4.90 -1.93
CA SER A 345 0.62 -5.74 -0.90
C SER A 345 2.06 -6.13 -1.25
N ILE A 346 2.97 -5.96 -0.29
CA ILE A 346 4.40 -6.27 -0.41
C ILE A 346 4.73 -7.56 0.38
N GLY A 347 3.76 -8.49 0.46
CA GLY A 347 3.90 -9.77 1.12
C GLY A 347 4.30 -9.65 2.59
N TRP A 348 5.19 -10.55 3.03
CA TRP A 348 5.64 -10.63 4.41
C TRP A 348 6.37 -9.37 4.92
N TYR A 349 6.88 -8.52 4.02
CA TYR A 349 7.52 -7.27 4.42
C TYR A 349 6.54 -6.25 4.99
N GLU A 350 5.25 -6.33 4.66
CA GLU A 350 4.24 -5.45 5.28
C GLU A 350 4.19 -5.63 6.79
N SER A 351 4.19 -6.88 7.29
CA SER A 351 4.20 -7.16 8.73
C SER A 351 5.49 -6.68 9.41
N ILE A 352 6.62 -6.70 8.69
CA ILE A 352 7.90 -6.20 9.21
C ILE A 352 7.86 -4.67 9.32
N PHE A 353 7.45 -3.98 8.26
CA PHE A 353 7.42 -2.52 8.23
C PHE A 353 6.29 -1.91 9.04
N ASN A 354 5.13 -2.57 9.09
CA ASN A 354 3.95 -2.02 9.75
C ASN A 354 3.80 -2.50 11.18
N SER A 355 4.39 -3.62 11.61
CA SER A 355 4.17 -4.16 12.97
C SER A 355 5.46 -4.42 13.73
N TYR A 356 6.30 -5.36 13.27
CA TYR A 356 7.43 -5.86 14.05
C TYR A 356 8.57 -4.84 14.22
N HIS A 357 8.83 -4.03 13.19
CA HIS A 357 9.87 -3.02 13.16
C HIS A 357 9.35 -1.62 12.81
N ALA A 358 8.06 -1.37 13.02
CA ALA A 358 7.37 -0.12 12.65
C ALA A 358 8.08 1.16 13.07
N LYS A 359 8.75 1.14 14.24
CA LYS A 359 9.42 2.29 14.84
C LYS A 359 10.84 2.55 14.32
N LYS A 360 11.46 1.58 13.65
CA LYS A 360 12.87 1.70 13.25
C LYS A 360 12.99 2.68 12.08
N GLU A 361 14.03 3.50 12.11
CA GLU A 361 14.39 4.36 10.99
C GLU A 361 14.71 3.51 9.76
N VAL A 362 14.43 4.01 8.55
CA VAL A 362 14.74 3.30 7.31
C VAL A 362 15.80 4.02 6.50
N LYS A 363 16.81 3.28 6.04
CA LYS A 363 17.77 3.73 5.02
C LYS A 363 17.69 2.81 3.80
N VAL A 364 17.51 3.41 2.63
CA VAL A 364 17.33 2.71 1.37
C VAL A 364 18.61 2.80 0.55
N ILE A 365 19.09 1.64 0.09
CA ILE A 365 20.17 1.54 -0.87
C ILE A 365 19.67 0.83 -2.12
N SER A 366 20.02 1.35 -3.29
CA SER A 366 19.64 0.74 -4.56
C SER A 366 20.83 0.53 -5.47
N SER A 367 20.67 -0.33 -6.48
CA SER A 367 21.64 -0.49 -7.55
C SER A 367 20.98 -0.33 -8.91
N MET A 368 21.66 0.37 -9.81
CA MET A 368 21.19 0.72 -11.15
C MET A 368 22.38 0.78 -12.12
N GLY A 369 22.15 0.61 -13.43
CA GLY A 369 23.22 0.58 -14.43
C GLY A 369 22.90 -0.33 -15.62
N GLU A 370 23.89 -0.50 -16.50
CA GLU A 370 23.77 -1.39 -17.67
C GLU A 370 23.43 -2.84 -17.26
N GLN A 371 22.95 -3.64 -18.21
CA GLN A 371 22.67 -5.05 -17.96
C GLN A 371 23.97 -5.82 -17.66
N SER A 372 23.88 -6.81 -16.76
CA SER A 372 25.00 -7.73 -16.45
C SER A 372 26.29 -7.11 -15.86
N VAL A 373 26.25 -5.90 -15.29
CA VAL A 373 27.40 -5.25 -14.61
C VAL A 373 27.61 -5.67 -13.13
N GLY A 374 26.93 -6.74 -12.67
CA GLY A 374 27.06 -7.24 -11.30
C GLY A 374 26.33 -6.43 -10.23
N LYS A 375 25.17 -5.83 -10.56
CA LYS A 375 24.32 -5.03 -9.66
C LYS A 375 23.89 -5.80 -8.41
N SER A 376 23.16 -6.91 -8.61
CA SER A 376 22.69 -7.83 -7.57
C SER A 376 23.84 -8.38 -6.73
N TYR A 377 24.98 -8.69 -7.36
CA TYR A 377 26.18 -9.11 -6.64
C TYR A 377 26.68 -8.03 -5.68
N SER A 378 26.73 -6.75 -6.09
CA SER A 378 27.10 -5.66 -5.18
C SER A 378 26.13 -5.52 -4.00
N LEU A 379 24.83 -5.61 -4.29
CA LEU A 379 23.80 -5.48 -3.26
C LEU A 379 23.90 -6.62 -2.23
N ASN A 380 24.06 -7.87 -2.68
CA ASN A 380 24.28 -9.00 -1.77
C ASN A 380 25.56 -8.84 -0.93
N HIS A 381 26.62 -8.22 -1.46
CA HIS A 381 27.87 -8.07 -0.70
C HIS A 381 27.86 -6.88 0.27
N ILE A 382 27.02 -5.86 0.00
CA ILE A 382 26.85 -4.74 0.93
C ILE A 382 25.78 -5.04 1.99
N VAL A 383 24.63 -5.58 1.57
CA VAL A 383 23.50 -5.97 2.41
C VAL A 383 23.38 -7.48 2.40
N ASP A 384 23.25 -8.10 3.56
CA ASP A 384 23.12 -9.54 3.74
C ASP A 384 21.80 -10.12 3.14
N SER A 385 21.75 -10.19 1.81
CA SER A 385 20.59 -10.55 0.99
C SER A 385 20.92 -11.63 -0.05
N SER A 386 19.90 -12.16 -0.74
CA SER A 386 20.02 -13.28 -1.68
C SER A 386 19.48 -13.02 -3.09
N PHE A 387 19.62 -11.79 -3.61
CA PHE A 387 19.23 -11.47 -4.99
C PHE A 387 19.89 -12.43 -6.00
N ALA A 388 19.11 -12.95 -6.95
CA ALA A 388 19.59 -13.91 -7.94
C ALA A 388 20.58 -13.24 -8.92
N GLY A 389 21.84 -13.70 -8.92
CA GLY A 389 22.83 -13.34 -9.95
C GLY A 389 22.98 -14.46 -10.99
N SER A 390 22.81 -14.16 -12.27
CA SER A 390 22.95 -15.03 -13.45
C SER A 390 23.70 -14.26 -14.55
N ALA A 391 24.20 -15.00 -15.54
CA ALA A 391 24.87 -14.45 -16.73
C ALA A 391 23.89 -14.06 -17.86
N LEU A 392 22.63 -14.49 -17.79
CA LEU A 392 21.59 -14.29 -18.80
C LEU A 392 20.39 -13.63 -18.10
N ARG A 393 20.19 -12.32 -18.33
CA ARG A 393 19.05 -11.48 -17.85
C ARG A 393 18.42 -11.91 -16.51
N THR A 394 18.87 -11.33 -15.40
CA THR A 394 18.52 -11.80 -14.04
C THR A 394 17.33 -11.13 -13.38
N THR A 395 17.20 -9.83 -13.62
CA THR A 395 16.36 -8.97 -12.81
C THR A 395 15.43 -8.28 -13.77
N GLU A 396 14.17 -8.70 -13.76
CA GLU A 396 13.09 -7.96 -14.38
C GLU A 396 12.49 -7.04 -13.31
N GLY A 397 12.16 -5.80 -13.67
CA GLY A 397 11.49 -4.86 -12.77
C GLY A 397 12.31 -4.46 -11.54
N VAL A 398 11.70 -4.56 -10.36
CA VAL A 398 12.24 -4.07 -9.09
C VAL A 398 12.08 -5.10 -7.98
N TRP A 399 13.18 -5.46 -7.34
CA TRP A 399 13.20 -6.42 -6.24
C TRP A 399 13.59 -5.73 -4.93
N LEU A 400 12.95 -6.14 -3.83
CA LEU A 400 13.14 -5.57 -2.50
C LEU A 400 13.63 -6.64 -1.52
N SER A 401 14.62 -6.29 -0.71
CA SER A 401 15.04 -7.08 0.45
C SER A 401 15.35 -6.16 1.63
N VAL A 402 15.22 -6.65 2.86
CA VAL A 402 15.40 -5.86 4.08
C VAL A 402 16.46 -6.48 4.97
N CYS A 403 17.33 -5.66 5.55
CA CYS A 403 18.33 -6.05 6.52
C CYS A 403 18.10 -5.27 7.82
N PRO A 404 17.53 -5.90 8.85
CA PRO A 404 17.33 -5.26 10.15
C PRO A 404 18.64 -5.14 10.95
N LEU A 405 18.94 -3.92 11.42
CA LEU A 405 19.95 -3.64 12.44
C LEU A 405 19.26 -3.32 13.78
N GLU A 406 20.04 -3.08 14.84
CA GLU A 406 19.49 -2.73 16.16
C GLU A 406 18.51 -1.54 16.12
N LYS A 407 18.91 -0.42 15.48
CA LYS A 407 18.13 0.85 15.47
C LYS A 407 17.55 1.24 14.10
N THR A 408 18.00 0.61 13.03
CA THR A 408 17.70 1.02 11.64
C THR A 408 17.38 -0.20 10.79
N LEU A 409 16.47 -0.08 9.84
CA LEU A 409 16.27 -1.03 8.76
C LEU A 409 17.00 -0.54 7.51
N VAL A 410 17.82 -1.39 6.91
CA VAL A 410 18.41 -1.13 5.61
C VAL A 410 17.61 -1.85 4.54
N VAL A 411 16.95 -1.11 3.65
CA VAL A 411 16.20 -1.65 2.52
C VAL A 411 17.09 -1.65 1.29
N ALA A 412 17.22 -2.79 0.64
CA ALA A 412 17.95 -2.95 -0.62
C ALA A 412 16.96 -3.07 -1.79
N LEU A 413 17.13 -2.24 -2.82
CA LEU A 413 16.34 -2.29 -4.05
C LEU A 413 17.23 -2.66 -5.25
N ASP A 414 17.00 -3.84 -5.83
CA ASP A 414 17.67 -4.27 -7.07
C ASP A 414 16.78 -3.94 -8.27
N PHE A 415 17.25 -3.00 -9.09
CA PHE A 415 16.56 -2.61 -10.31
C PHE A 415 17.12 -3.37 -11.50
N GLU A 416 16.23 -3.72 -12.42
CA GLU A 416 16.57 -4.16 -13.75
C GLU A 416 17.55 -3.19 -14.45
N GLY A 417 18.46 -3.71 -15.27
CA GLY A 417 19.45 -2.88 -15.96
C GLY A 417 18.82 -1.99 -17.02
N ILE A 418 19.19 -0.72 -17.14
CA ILE A 418 18.54 0.25 -18.05
C ILE A 418 18.93 -0.04 -19.51
N TYR A 419 18.11 0.35 -20.49
CA TYR A 419 18.36 0.17 -21.93
C TYR A 419 18.53 -1.27 -22.40
N SER A 420 17.71 -2.21 -21.91
CA SER A 420 17.56 -3.47 -22.66
C SER A 420 16.96 -3.19 -24.04
N ILE A 421 17.35 -3.94 -25.07
CA ILE A 421 16.85 -3.82 -26.45
C ILE A 421 15.31 -3.82 -26.52
N GLU A 422 14.66 -4.50 -25.56
CA GLU A 422 13.21 -4.68 -25.50
C GLU A 422 12.46 -3.57 -24.72
N ARG A 423 13.15 -2.57 -24.15
CA ARG A 423 12.51 -1.54 -23.31
C ARG A 423 12.42 -0.16 -23.94
N THR A 424 11.33 0.49 -23.60
CA THR A 424 11.00 1.85 -24.00
C THR A 424 11.64 2.87 -23.04
N PRO A 425 11.93 4.10 -23.52
CA PRO A 425 12.43 5.16 -22.65
C PRO A 425 11.48 5.55 -21.50
N GLN A 426 10.18 5.32 -21.66
CA GLN A 426 9.19 5.57 -20.61
C GLN A 426 9.25 4.52 -19.50
N GLU A 427 9.43 3.24 -19.82
CA GLU A 427 9.66 2.19 -18.80
C GLU A 427 10.91 2.50 -17.98
N ASP A 428 12.01 2.87 -18.64
CA ASP A 428 13.23 3.29 -17.97
C ASP A 428 12.97 4.51 -17.08
N MET A 429 12.24 5.52 -17.56
CA MET A 429 11.84 6.70 -16.79
C MET A 429 11.08 6.34 -15.50
N LEU A 430 10.13 5.40 -15.57
CA LEU A 430 9.33 4.96 -14.42
C LEU A 430 10.20 4.28 -13.34
N LEU A 431 11.12 3.41 -13.76
CA LEU A 431 12.05 2.73 -12.85
C LEU A 431 13.06 3.72 -12.23
N VAL A 432 13.59 4.65 -13.04
CA VAL A 432 14.47 5.74 -12.58
C VAL A 432 13.77 6.58 -11.49
N LEU A 433 12.51 6.94 -11.72
CA LEU A 433 11.73 7.76 -10.78
C LEU A 433 11.54 7.06 -9.45
N LEU A 434 11.09 5.79 -9.46
CA LEU A 434 10.94 5.00 -8.25
C LEU A 434 12.26 4.90 -7.46
N ASN A 435 13.35 4.65 -8.18
CA ASN A 435 14.68 4.52 -7.60
C ASN A 435 15.15 5.83 -6.92
N ALA A 436 15.11 6.94 -7.66
CA ALA A 436 15.61 8.22 -7.19
C ALA A 436 14.77 8.79 -6.04
N ALA A 437 13.45 8.55 -6.05
CA ALA A 437 12.55 9.06 -5.03
C ALA A 437 12.79 8.45 -3.64
N LEU A 438 13.08 7.14 -3.58
CA LEU A 438 13.16 6.37 -2.32
C LEU A 438 14.58 6.23 -1.77
N SER A 439 15.60 6.23 -2.63
CA SER A 439 16.94 5.79 -2.24
C SER A 439 17.72 6.87 -1.49
N ASN A 440 18.37 6.51 -0.38
CA ASN A 440 19.37 7.37 0.27
C ASN A 440 20.74 7.27 -0.44
N LEU A 441 21.05 6.11 -1.01
CA LEU A 441 22.27 5.88 -1.78
C LEU A 441 21.96 5.04 -3.02
N ILE A 442 22.29 5.57 -4.19
CA ILE A 442 22.09 4.88 -5.48
C ILE A 442 23.45 4.48 -6.02
N ILE A 443 23.69 3.17 -6.13
CA ILE A 443 24.90 2.64 -6.74
C ILE A 443 24.66 2.57 -8.25
N PHE A 444 25.27 3.50 -8.98
CA PHE A 444 25.25 3.48 -10.44
C PHE A 444 26.47 2.75 -10.98
N ARG A 445 26.31 1.50 -11.39
CA ARG A 445 27.37 0.63 -11.92
C ARG A 445 27.59 0.92 -13.41
N ASN A 446 28.81 1.30 -13.77
CA ASN A 446 29.18 1.60 -15.15
C ASN A 446 30.52 0.95 -15.55
N ASN A 447 30.69 0.71 -16.85
CA ASN A 447 31.94 0.26 -17.46
C ASN A 447 32.95 1.41 -17.56
N PHE A 448 34.22 1.07 -17.80
CA PHE A 448 35.34 2.02 -17.89
C PHE A 448 35.12 3.13 -18.95
N ALA A 449 34.33 2.87 -20.00
CA ALA A 449 34.02 3.82 -21.06
C ALA A 449 32.62 4.42 -20.92
N LEU A 450 32.52 5.75 -20.92
CA LEU A 450 31.25 6.48 -21.11
C LEU A 450 30.81 6.36 -22.58
N GLY A 451 30.07 5.30 -22.89
CA GLY A 451 29.48 5.09 -24.20
C GLY A 451 28.34 6.07 -24.52
N ARG A 452 27.88 6.05 -25.77
CA ARG A 452 26.70 6.81 -26.23
C ARG A 452 25.43 6.48 -25.43
N GLU A 453 25.38 5.29 -24.83
CA GLU A 453 24.26 4.78 -24.02
C GLU A 453 24.15 5.50 -22.67
N VAL A 454 25.27 5.77 -22.01
CA VAL A 454 25.26 6.49 -20.72
C VAL A 454 24.83 7.95 -20.90
N ALA A 455 25.23 8.59 -22.01
CA ALA A 455 24.76 9.92 -22.36
C ALA A 455 23.24 9.95 -22.61
N LYS A 456 22.69 8.93 -23.29
CA LYS A 456 21.23 8.78 -23.45
C LYS A 456 20.54 8.57 -22.10
N MET A 457 21.14 7.81 -21.19
CA MET A 457 20.63 7.58 -19.84
C MET A 457 20.43 8.86 -19.06
N PHE A 458 21.39 9.77 -19.14
CA PHE A 458 21.27 11.08 -18.52
C PHE A 458 20.13 11.90 -19.12
N THR A 459 19.83 11.72 -20.41
CA THR A 459 18.61 12.27 -21.01
C THR A 459 17.36 11.67 -20.37
N SER A 460 17.31 10.36 -20.10
CA SER A 460 16.18 9.74 -19.38
C SER A 460 16.06 10.26 -17.94
N PHE A 461 17.16 10.39 -17.19
CA PHE A 461 17.15 11.03 -15.86
C PHE A 461 16.64 12.48 -15.92
N GLN A 462 17.05 13.23 -16.93
CA GLN A 462 16.61 14.61 -17.13
C GLN A 462 15.11 14.68 -17.48
N ALA A 463 14.61 13.75 -18.31
CA ALA A 463 13.19 13.62 -18.62
C ALA A 463 12.37 13.27 -17.37
N SER A 464 12.83 12.31 -16.57
CA SER A 464 12.23 11.96 -15.27
C SER A 464 12.13 13.17 -14.35
N ALA A 465 13.20 13.97 -14.27
CA ALA A 465 13.24 15.14 -13.41
C ALA A 465 12.16 16.18 -13.77
N CYS A 466 11.71 16.25 -15.02
CA CYS A 466 10.66 17.19 -15.46
C CYS A 466 9.23 16.74 -15.12
N MET A 467 8.99 15.45 -14.86
CA MET A 467 7.65 14.89 -14.64
C MET A 467 7.21 14.96 -13.17
N PHE A 468 8.10 14.61 -12.24
CA PHE A 468 7.82 14.70 -10.80
C PHE A 468 8.46 15.97 -10.26
N ASP A 469 7.68 16.88 -9.66
CA ASP A 469 8.25 18.12 -9.12
C ASP A 469 8.89 17.88 -7.75
N PRO A 470 10.25 17.94 -7.62
CA PRO A 470 10.91 17.72 -6.34
C PRO A 470 10.67 18.88 -5.36
N GLU A 471 10.39 20.09 -5.85
CA GLU A 471 10.08 21.23 -4.97
C GLU A 471 8.75 21.03 -4.23
N ALA A 472 7.79 20.37 -4.88
CA ALA A 472 6.52 19.95 -4.27
C ALA A 472 6.68 18.72 -3.34
N ASN A 473 7.81 18.04 -3.36
CA ASN A 473 8.06 16.79 -2.62
C ASN A 473 9.45 16.78 -1.97
N PRO A 474 9.74 17.70 -1.04
CA PRO A 474 11.09 17.92 -0.52
C PRO A 474 11.66 16.73 0.26
N ARG A 475 10.82 15.79 0.74
CA ARG A 475 11.28 14.58 1.44
C ARG A 475 11.72 13.46 0.51
N LEU A 476 11.34 13.51 -0.76
CA LEU A 476 11.78 12.59 -1.79
C LEU A 476 13.04 13.13 -2.47
N PHE A 477 13.77 12.30 -3.20
CA PHE A 477 14.92 12.72 -4.02
C PHE A 477 16.11 13.30 -3.26
N GLN A 478 16.29 12.87 -2.00
CA GLN A 478 17.39 13.28 -1.13
C GLN A 478 18.63 12.36 -1.21
N GLY A 479 18.62 11.42 -2.16
CA GLY A 479 19.64 10.39 -2.27
C GLY A 479 20.96 10.84 -2.88
N CYS A 480 22.07 10.25 -2.43
CA CYS A 480 23.37 10.40 -3.07
C CYS A 480 23.52 9.45 -4.27
N LEU A 481 23.96 9.97 -5.41
CA LEU A 481 24.31 9.16 -6.58
C LEU A 481 25.80 8.76 -6.51
N ALA A 482 26.08 7.48 -6.28
CA ALA A 482 27.42 6.92 -6.28
C ALA A 482 27.71 6.19 -7.60
N VAL A 483 28.44 6.86 -8.49
CA VAL A 483 28.91 6.31 -9.76
C VAL A 483 30.10 5.39 -9.52
N VAL A 484 29.86 4.09 -9.64
CA VAL A 484 30.86 3.04 -9.46
C VAL A 484 31.38 2.59 -10.82
N ILE A 485 32.67 2.84 -11.05
CA ILE A 485 33.36 2.48 -12.30
C ILE A 485 34.12 1.19 -12.03
N LYS A 486 33.74 0.11 -12.74
CA LYS A 486 34.31 -1.23 -12.49
C LYS A 486 35.68 -1.40 -13.14
N ASP A 487 36.45 -2.36 -12.61
CA ASP A 487 37.71 -2.88 -13.18
C ASP A 487 38.81 -1.84 -13.45
N VAL A 488 38.96 -0.89 -12.52
CA VAL A 488 39.95 0.19 -12.59
C VAL A 488 41.28 -0.24 -11.96
N VAL A 489 42.37 -0.09 -12.72
CA VAL A 489 43.74 -0.31 -12.24
C VAL A 489 44.18 0.86 -11.35
N ASP A 490 45.02 0.61 -10.33
CA ASP A 490 45.41 1.64 -9.34
C ASP A 490 46.05 2.90 -9.98
N GLY A 491 46.70 2.78 -11.15
CA GLY A 491 47.31 3.90 -11.87
C GLY A 491 46.32 4.89 -12.51
N ASP A 492 45.15 4.41 -12.95
CA ASP A 492 44.22 5.21 -13.76
C ASP A 492 43.13 5.89 -12.93
N LYS A 493 43.09 5.61 -11.62
CA LYS A 493 42.04 6.07 -10.70
C LYS A 493 41.83 7.59 -10.72
N GLN A 494 42.92 8.37 -10.70
CA GLN A 494 42.82 9.82 -10.65
C GLN A 494 42.33 10.41 -11.98
N GLU A 495 42.82 9.89 -13.10
CA GLU A 495 42.46 10.34 -14.43
C GLU A 495 40.96 10.10 -14.71
N ILE A 496 40.47 8.90 -14.39
CA ILE A 496 39.07 8.52 -14.58
C ILE A 496 38.14 9.41 -13.75
N VAL A 497 38.48 9.64 -12.48
CA VAL A 497 37.67 10.53 -11.63
C VAL A 497 37.60 11.93 -12.25
N GLN A 498 38.73 12.47 -12.73
CA GLN A 498 38.75 13.77 -13.40
C GLN A 498 37.94 13.79 -14.70
N GLU A 499 38.02 12.74 -15.52
CA GLU A 499 37.27 12.63 -16.78
C GLU A 499 35.76 12.61 -16.55
N PHE A 500 35.30 11.74 -15.65
CA PHE A 500 33.87 11.62 -15.34
C PHE A 500 33.35 12.90 -14.70
N SER A 501 34.08 13.50 -13.75
CA SER A 501 33.71 14.80 -13.18
C SER A 501 33.55 15.87 -14.26
N LYS A 502 34.50 16.00 -15.19
CA LYS A 502 34.41 16.97 -16.30
C LYS A 502 33.19 16.75 -17.18
N LYS A 503 32.81 15.49 -17.46
CA LYS A 503 31.63 15.18 -18.28
C LYS A 503 30.33 15.49 -17.55
N PHE A 504 30.23 15.18 -16.26
CA PHE A 504 29.07 15.58 -15.45
C PHE A 504 28.94 17.11 -15.36
N ASP A 505 30.05 17.82 -15.16
CA ASP A 505 30.05 19.29 -15.18
C ASP A 505 29.55 19.85 -16.51
N GLN A 506 29.91 19.24 -17.64
CA GLN A 506 29.42 19.66 -18.96
C GLN A 506 27.91 19.44 -19.12
N ILE A 507 27.38 18.32 -18.63
CA ILE A 507 25.94 18.02 -18.65
C ILE A 507 25.20 19.04 -17.77
N CYS A 508 25.66 19.25 -16.53
CA CYS A 508 25.07 20.22 -15.61
C CYS A 508 25.12 21.67 -16.13
N ARG A 509 26.17 22.04 -16.89
CA ARG A 509 26.30 23.38 -17.49
C ARG A 509 25.32 23.65 -18.63
N LYS A 510 24.90 22.61 -19.37
CA LYS A 510 23.89 22.77 -20.43
C LYS A 510 22.53 23.18 -19.86
N ASP A 511 22.15 22.61 -18.70
CA ASP A 511 20.81 22.80 -18.11
C ASP A 511 20.78 23.72 -16.87
N LYS A 512 21.85 24.50 -16.65
CA LYS A 512 22.11 25.53 -15.61
C LYS A 512 21.34 25.41 -14.29
N THR A 513 20.04 25.69 -14.25
CA THR A 513 19.21 25.79 -13.02
C THR A 513 18.41 24.54 -12.66
N ASN A 514 18.18 23.62 -13.62
CA ASN A 514 17.20 22.53 -13.49
C ASN A 514 17.77 21.13 -13.80
N ASN A 515 19.07 20.91 -13.56
CA ASN A 515 19.71 19.63 -13.84
C ASN A 515 19.23 18.50 -12.91
N PHE A 516 19.22 17.26 -13.42
CA PHE A 516 18.74 16.09 -12.68
C PHE A 516 19.52 15.80 -11.39
N ILE A 517 20.81 16.16 -11.29
CA ILE A 517 21.60 15.92 -10.06
C ILE A 517 21.09 16.79 -8.92
N LYS A 518 20.78 18.06 -9.21
CA LYS A 518 20.18 18.97 -8.24
C LYS A 518 18.76 18.53 -7.86
N ARG A 519 17.98 18.06 -8.84
CA ARG A 519 16.55 17.71 -8.67
C ARG A 519 16.29 16.34 -8.06
N LEU A 520 17.04 15.32 -8.47
CA LEU A 520 16.82 13.92 -8.11
C LEU A 520 17.77 13.40 -7.02
N HIS A 521 18.89 14.10 -6.80
CA HIS A 521 19.97 13.63 -5.93
C HIS A 521 20.48 14.68 -4.95
N ALA A 522 19.70 15.73 -4.66
CA ALA A 522 20.05 16.82 -3.75
C ALA A 522 21.48 17.39 -3.93
N ASN A 523 21.97 17.45 -5.18
CA ASN A 523 23.33 17.88 -5.53
C ASN A 523 24.47 16.99 -4.95
N GLN A 524 24.17 15.73 -4.63
CA GLN A 524 25.12 14.76 -4.11
C GLN A 524 25.53 13.74 -5.18
N LEU A 525 26.73 13.94 -5.74
CA LEU A 525 27.37 13.02 -6.69
C LEU A 525 28.72 12.57 -6.15
N GLN A 526 28.99 11.26 -6.23
CA GLN A 526 30.28 10.69 -5.87
C GLN A 526 30.76 9.71 -6.93
N ILE A 527 32.02 9.81 -7.34
CA ILE A 527 32.64 8.90 -8.32
C ILE A 527 33.61 7.99 -7.57
N ILE A 528 33.42 6.68 -7.67
CA ILE A 528 34.17 5.67 -6.92
C ILE A 528 34.78 4.66 -7.90
N PRO A 529 36.10 4.72 -8.18
CA PRO A 529 36.76 3.74 -9.01
C PRO A 529 36.98 2.44 -8.25
N TRP A 530 36.41 1.34 -8.75
CA TRP A 530 36.54 0.02 -8.14
C TRP A 530 37.73 -0.75 -8.71
N ASN A 531 38.52 -1.33 -7.82
CA ASN A 531 39.59 -2.25 -8.19
C ASN A 531 39.03 -3.49 -8.92
N VAL A 532 39.89 -4.19 -9.65
CA VAL A 532 39.57 -5.50 -10.24
C VAL A 532 39.08 -6.47 -9.15
N ILE A 533 38.03 -7.24 -9.44
CA ILE A 533 37.34 -8.17 -8.51
C ILE A 533 38.31 -9.08 -7.73
N GLU A 534 39.38 -9.53 -8.38
CA GLU A 534 40.36 -10.47 -7.81
C GLU A 534 41.32 -9.82 -6.78
N SER A 535 41.21 -8.51 -6.55
CA SER A 535 42.00 -7.80 -5.55
C SER A 535 41.33 -7.84 -4.17
N PRO A 536 42.05 -8.15 -3.07
CA PRO A 536 41.50 -7.99 -1.72
C PRO A 536 41.00 -6.56 -1.42
N LYS A 537 41.58 -5.56 -2.09
CA LYS A 537 41.15 -4.15 -1.96
C LYS A 537 39.72 -3.93 -2.47
N PHE A 538 39.24 -4.73 -3.43
CA PHE A 538 37.88 -4.66 -3.96
C PHE A 538 36.84 -4.74 -2.83
N TYR A 539 36.99 -5.69 -1.90
CA TYR A 539 36.02 -5.90 -0.83
C TYR A 539 36.03 -4.79 0.23
N THR A 540 37.09 -3.99 0.33
CA THR A 540 37.13 -2.83 1.23
C THR A 540 36.21 -1.70 0.78
N LEU A 541 35.85 -1.65 -0.51
CA LEU A 541 34.98 -0.63 -1.09
C LEU A 541 33.53 -0.76 -0.62
N PHE A 542 33.06 -1.97 -0.30
CA PHE A 542 31.74 -2.16 0.33
C PHE A 542 31.67 -1.51 1.71
N SER A 543 32.78 -1.51 2.46
CA SER A 543 32.85 -0.78 3.74
C SER A 543 32.83 0.73 3.54
N GLN A 544 33.39 1.24 2.43
CA GLN A 544 33.28 2.65 2.05
C GLN A 544 31.84 3.01 1.69
N LEU A 545 31.14 2.20 0.88
CA LEU A 545 29.73 2.43 0.56
C LEU A 545 28.84 2.40 1.81
N ARG A 546 29.08 1.46 2.74
CA ARG A 546 28.41 1.46 4.04
C ARG A 546 28.57 2.80 4.76
N LYS A 547 29.80 3.31 4.86
CA LYS A 547 30.06 4.61 5.50
C LYS A 547 29.32 5.75 4.80
N GLN A 548 29.22 5.72 3.47
CA GLN A 548 28.45 6.73 2.73
C GLN A 548 26.95 6.63 3.02
N LEU A 549 26.37 5.43 3.01
CA LEU A 549 24.95 5.22 3.32
C LEU A 549 24.59 5.78 4.70
N PHE A 550 25.38 5.46 5.73
CA PHE A 550 25.11 5.94 7.09
C PHE A 550 25.50 7.40 7.33
N LYS A 551 26.22 8.04 6.40
CA LYS A 551 26.46 9.49 6.42
C LYS A 551 25.24 10.28 5.93
N GLN A 552 24.40 9.68 5.10
CA GLN A 552 23.20 10.33 4.58
C GLN A 552 22.19 10.60 5.69
N GLU A 553 21.48 11.71 5.57
CA GLU A 553 20.36 12.03 6.46
C GLU A 553 19.27 10.96 6.35
N THR A 554 18.55 10.74 7.45
CA THR A 554 17.44 9.79 7.48
C THR A 554 16.23 10.43 6.79
N THR A 555 15.82 9.87 5.64
CA THR A 555 14.67 10.34 4.86
C THR A 555 13.34 9.78 5.36
N HIS A 556 13.36 8.60 5.96
CA HIS A 556 12.19 7.89 6.47
C HIS A 556 12.37 7.65 7.97
N ALA A 557 11.62 8.38 8.79
CA ALA A 557 11.81 8.38 10.24
C ALA A 557 11.34 7.06 10.87
N SER A 558 10.37 6.39 10.25
CA SER A 558 9.85 5.10 10.68
C SER A 558 9.62 4.15 9.51
N ALA A 559 9.54 2.86 9.82
CA ALA A 559 9.30 1.81 8.85
C ALA A 559 7.87 1.84 8.30
N GLY A 560 6.88 2.20 9.12
CA GLY A 560 5.50 2.38 8.66
C GLY A 560 5.35 3.58 7.71
N GLU A 561 6.07 4.68 7.98
CA GLU A 561 6.14 5.83 7.06
C GLU A 561 6.77 5.44 5.72
N PHE A 562 7.86 4.66 5.75
CA PHE A 562 8.48 4.16 4.52
C PHE A 562 7.52 3.30 3.70
N LEU A 563 6.79 2.37 4.33
CA LEU A 563 5.81 1.52 3.66
C LEU A 563 4.73 2.35 2.97
N MET A 564 4.15 3.32 3.68
CA MET A 564 3.13 4.21 3.11
C MET A 564 3.69 5.06 1.96
N THR A 565 4.92 5.54 2.08
CA THR A 565 5.60 6.29 1.02
C THR A 565 5.82 5.42 -0.23
N LEU A 566 6.29 4.18 -0.05
CA LEU A 566 6.49 3.21 -1.12
C LEU A 566 5.17 2.86 -1.83
N LYS A 567 4.12 2.50 -1.07
CA LYS A 567 2.81 2.15 -1.64
C LYS A 567 2.19 3.33 -2.38
N THR A 568 2.28 4.54 -1.81
CA THR A 568 1.77 5.75 -2.47
C THR A 568 2.51 6.02 -3.77
N LEU A 569 3.84 5.94 -3.77
CA LEU A 569 4.63 6.17 -4.98
C LEU A 569 4.34 5.12 -6.07
N MET A 570 4.24 3.85 -5.69
CA MET A 570 3.86 2.78 -6.62
C MET A 570 2.45 2.98 -7.19
N ALA A 571 1.49 3.40 -6.36
CA ALA A 571 0.14 3.71 -6.79
C ALA A 571 0.10 4.90 -7.76
N LYS A 572 0.87 5.97 -7.48
CA LYS A 572 0.99 7.13 -8.37
C LYS A 572 1.69 6.80 -9.68
N LEU A 573 2.73 5.97 -9.68
CA LEU A 573 3.39 5.49 -10.90
C LEU A 573 2.45 4.61 -11.74
N LYS A 574 1.70 3.69 -11.11
CA LYS A 574 0.63 2.91 -11.77
C LYS A 574 -0.43 3.83 -12.36
N ALA A 575 -0.76 4.90 -11.61
CA ALA A 575 -1.77 5.86 -11.99
C ALA A 575 -1.29 6.95 -12.96
N GLN A 576 0.01 7.03 -13.23
CA GLN A 576 0.65 8.17 -13.90
C GLN A 576 0.19 9.52 -13.31
N ASP A 577 -0.04 9.56 -11.99
CA ASP A 577 -0.42 10.76 -11.26
C ASP A 577 0.84 11.50 -10.78
N TRP A 578 1.14 12.62 -11.42
CA TRP A 578 2.31 13.45 -11.14
C TRP A 578 2.06 14.55 -10.10
N GLY A 579 0.90 14.56 -9.43
CA GLY A 579 0.60 15.52 -8.36
C GLY A 579 1.51 15.37 -7.13
N ALA A 580 1.43 16.30 -6.18
CA ALA A 580 2.22 16.24 -4.95
C ALA A 580 1.86 14.99 -4.10
N MET A 581 2.88 14.30 -3.57
CA MET A 581 2.71 13.10 -2.73
C MET A 581 2.08 13.46 -1.39
N ASP A 582 2.50 14.56 -0.78
CA ASP A 582 1.99 15.00 0.52
C ASP A 582 0.48 15.23 0.48
N GLN A 583 -0.06 15.77 -0.61
CA GLN A 583 -1.50 15.94 -0.80
C GLN A 583 -2.22 14.57 -0.82
N THR A 584 -1.69 13.59 -1.56
CA THR A 584 -2.26 12.23 -1.60
C THR A 584 -2.20 11.54 -0.23
N LEU A 585 -1.07 11.68 0.49
CA LEU A 585 -0.88 11.10 1.82
C LEU A 585 -1.80 11.74 2.87
N VAL A 586 -1.95 13.08 2.84
CA VAL A 586 -2.86 13.81 3.74
C VAL A 586 -4.28 13.35 3.53
N LYS A 587 -4.72 13.27 2.27
CA LYS A 587 -6.08 12.87 1.92
C LYS A 587 -6.39 11.43 2.32
N HIS A 588 -5.47 10.50 2.03
CA HIS A 588 -5.58 9.10 2.45
C HIS A 588 -5.64 9.00 3.99
N ARG A 589 -4.75 9.70 4.69
CA ARG A 589 -4.74 9.72 6.16
C ARG A 589 -6.05 10.29 6.73
N CYS A 590 -6.54 11.42 6.21
CA CYS A 590 -7.77 12.02 6.71
C CYS A 590 -8.99 11.13 6.44
N ALA A 591 -9.07 10.49 5.27
CA ALA A 591 -10.15 9.55 4.97
C ALA A 591 -10.16 8.35 5.93
N LEU A 592 -8.98 7.79 6.23
CA LEU A 592 -8.84 6.70 7.20
C LEU A 592 -9.23 7.14 8.62
N LEU A 593 -8.78 8.32 9.05
CA LEU A 593 -9.17 8.89 10.34
C LEU A 593 -10.68 9.13 10.43
N SER A 594 -11.30 9.73 9.40
CA SER A 594 -12.75 9.94 9.33
C SER A 594 -13.52 8.62 9.44
N ALA A 595 -13.06 7.56 8.77
CA ALA A 595 -13.72 6.26 8.81
C ALA A 595 -13.75 5.66 10.24
N TYR A 596 -12.67 5.80 11.00
CA TYR A 596 -12.57 5.30 12.38
C TYR A 596 -13.08 6.27 13.44
N LEU A 597 -13.28 7.55 13.10
CA LEU A 597 -13.57 8.61 14.05
C LEU A 597 -14.83 8.37 14.91
N PRO A 598 -15.99 7.98 14.33
CA PRO A 598 -17.17 7.68 15.14
C PRO A 598 -16.89 6.56 16.15
N ARG A 599 -16.25 5.48 15.69
CA ARG A 599 -15.92 4.32 16.54
C ARG A 599 -14.93 4.67 17.65
N ALA A 600 -13.93 5.48 17.33
CA ALA A 600 -12.94 5.97 18.29
C ALA A 600 -13.59 6.81 19.40
N LEU A 601 -14.57 7.64 19.07
CA LEU A 601 -15.34 8.42 20.05
C LEU A 601 -16.26 7.53 20.89
N GLU A 602 -16.95 6.57 20.28
CA GLU A 602 -17.85 5.64 20.99
C GLU A 602 -17.09 4.71 21.96
N THR A 603 -15.93 4.20 21.55
CA THR A 603 -15.28 3.07 22.25
C THR A 603 -13.90 3.38 22.84
N GLY A 604 -13.19 4.39 22.33
CA GLY A 604 -11.81 4.69 22.74
C GLY A 604 -10.78 3.84 21.99
N TYR A 605 -11.24 3.04 21.03
CA TYR A 605 -10.47 2.07 20.27
C TYR A 605 -10.69 2.27 18.76
N ALA A 606 -9.71 1.86 17.94
CA ALA A 606 -9.85 1.90 16.48
C ALA A 606 -10.79 0.80 15.98
N GLU A 607 -10.66 -0.40 16.55
CA GLU A 607 -11.47 -1.58 16.22
C GLU A 607 -11.74 -2.40 17.49
N VAL A 608 -12.91 -3.04 17.56
CA VAL A 608 -13.36 -3.83 18.71
C VAL A 608 -13.79 -5.25 18.28
N ASP A 609 -13.75 -5.56 16.98
CA ASP A 609 -14.17 -6.86 16.46
C ASP A 609 -12.96 -7.83 16.45
N HIS A 610 -13.12 -8.97 17.12
CA HIS A 610 -12.15 -10.06 17.34
C HIS A 610 -10.89 -9.74 18.18
N LEU A 611 -10.35 -8.50 18.13
CA LEU A 611 -9.26 -8.01 18.98
C LEU A 611 -9.48 -6.52 19.30
N ILE A 612 -9.23 -6.11 20.56
CA ILE A 612 -9.29 -4.69 20.95
C ILE A 612 -8.04 -3.99 20.40
N GLU A 613 -8.22 -3.10 19.41
CA GLU A 613 -7.13 -2.31 18.86
C GLU A 613 -7.09 -0.89 19.45
N GLU A 614 -6.03 -0.60 20.19
CA GLU A 614 -5.77 0.73 20.76
C GLU A 614 -5.53 1.79 19.68
N LEU A 615 -5.87 3.04 19.98
CA LEU A 615 -5.55 4.18 19.13
C LEU A 615 -4.04 4.37 19.05
N LYS A 616 -3.47 4.15 17.86
CA LYS A 616 -2.03 4.26 17.60
C LYS A 616 -1.71 5.38 16.61
N ASN A 617 -0.48 5.85 16.65
CA ASN A 617 0.11 6.58 15.54
C ASN A 617 0.32 5.60 14.37
N LEU A 618 -0.29 5.90 13.23
CA LEU A 618 -0.38 5.03 12.07
C LEU A 618 0.91 4.98 11.24
N ASP A 619 1.94 5.77 11.58
CA ASP A 619 3.26 5.72 10.94
C ASP A 619 4.27 4.88 11.71
N ASN A 620 4.14 4.75 13.04
CA ASN A 620 5.12 4.03 13.88
C ASN A 620 4.48 3.00 14.82
N GLN A 621 3.15 2.83 14.76
CA GLN A 621 2.33 1.97 15.62
C GLN A 621 2.45 2.25 17.12
N GLU A 622 2.84 3.47 17.53
CA GLU A 622 2.88 3.82 18.94
C GLU A 622 1.50 4.10 19.50
N VAL A 623 1.15 3.39 20.56
CA VAL A 623 -0.10 3.59 21.30
C VAL A 623 -0.13 5.02 21.85
N ILE A 624 -1.23 5.72 21.61
CA ILE A 624 -1.45 7.07 22.12
C ILE A 624 -1.82 6.95 23.61
N PRO A 625 -0.99 7.49 24.53
CA PRO A 625 -1.23 7.35 25.97
C PRO A 625 -2.54 8.02 26.39
N SER A 626 -3.30 7.35 27.26
CA SER A 626 -4.61 7.81 27.68
C SER A 626 -4.94 7.53 29.13
N SER A 627 -5.77 8.40 29.70
CA SER A 627 -6.48 8.24 30.98
C SER A 627 -7.98 7.97 30.76
N ASP A 628 -8.34 7.57 29.53
CA ASP A 628 -9.71 7.30 29.12
C ASP A 628 -10.27 6.02 29.75
N SER A 629 -11.58 6.01 29.93
CA SER A 629 -12.32 4.89 30.49
C SER A 629 -12.66 3.85 29.40
N LYS A 630 -13.02 2.64 29.82
CA LYS A 630 -13.59 1.61 28.92
C LYS A 630 -15.09 1.80 28.66
N ALA A 631 -15.64 2.98 28.99
CA ALA A 631 -17.05 3.26 28.77
C ALA A 631 -17.38 3.28 27.28
N MET A 632 -18.59 2.78 26.97
CA MET A 632 -19.16 2.77 25.64
C MET A 632 -20.17 3.91 25.54
N PHE A 633 -19.94 4.83 24.62
CA PHE A 633 -20.86 5.92 24.32
C PHE A 633 -21.60 5.68 23.01
N TYR A 634 -22.60 6.51 22.74
CA TYR A 634 -23.46 6.39 21.57
C TYR A 634 -23.51 7.70 20.79
N LEU A 635 -23.20 7.64 19.49
CA LEU A 635 -23.21 8.81 18.58
C LEU A 635 -24.41 8.84 17.62
N GLY A 636 -25.28 7.84 17.65
CA GLY A 636 -26.41 7.77 16.72
C GLY A 636 -27.51 8.80 17.00
N ASN A 637 -28.37 8.99 15.98
CA ASN A 637 -29.42 10.00 15.98
C ASN A 637 -30.81 9.45 16.34
N SER A 638 -30.99 8.13 16.42
CA SER A 638 -32.26 7.51 16.79
C SER A 638 -32.61 7.82 18.25
N PRO A 639 -33.77 8.47 18.53
CA PRO A 639 -34.15 8.85 19.89
C PRO A 639 -34.31 7.65 20.84
N LEU A 640 -34.89 6.56 20.34
CA LEU A 640 -35.10 5.33 21.13
C LEU A 640 -33.77 4.67 21.49
N GLU A 641 -32.90 4.46 20.49
CA GLU A 641 -31.59 3.85 20.71
C GLU A 641 -30.69 4.72 21.58
N ARG A 642 -30.78 6.05 21.45
CA ARG A 642 -30.07 6.99 22.32
C ARG A 642 -30.44 6.78 23.78
N GLN A 643 -31.74 6.66 24.06
CA GLN A 643 -32.24 6.48 25.41
C GLN A 643 -31.85 5.12 26.00
N ASP A 644 -31.94 4.05 25.20
CA ASP A 644 -31.58 2.70 25.63
C ASP A 644 -30.07 2.57 25.91
N ASN A 645 -29.23 3.09 25.01
CA ASN A 645 -27.77 3.06 25.20
C ASN A 645 -27.33 3.91 26.40
N PHE A 646 -27.94 5.07 26.61
CA PHE A 646 -27.65 5.91 27.77
C PHE A 646 -28.07 5.22 29.08
N ARG A 647 -29.22 4.54 29.11
CA ARG A 647 -29.62 3.71 30.26
C ARG A 647 -28.64 2.56 30.50
N GLY A 648 -28.14 1.93 29.44
CA GLY A 648 -27.08 0.92 29.52
C GLY A 648 -25.79 1.47 30.15
N LEU A 649 -25.38 2.68 29.74
CA LEU A 649 -24.23 3.38 30.33
C LEU A 649 -24.44 3.63 31.83
N LEU A 650 -25.59 4.18 32.24
CA LEU A 650 -25.89 4.41 33.65
C LEU A 650 -25.86 3.12 34.49
N THR A 651 -26.37 2.02 33.92
CA THR A 651 -26.34 0.70 34.56
C THR A 651 -24.90 0.21 34.74
N SER A 652 -24.05 0.37 33.73
CA SER A 652 -22.64 -0.04 33.78
C SER A 652 -21.82 0.73 34.83
N LEU A 653 -22.25 1.95 35.16
CA LEU A 653 -21.64 2.81 36.17
C LEU A 653 -22.12 2.50 37.60
N HIS A 654 -22.98 1.50 37.78
CA HIS A 654 -23.54 1.08 39.09
C HIS A 654 -24.22 2.23 39.85
N ILE A 655 -24.91 3.11 39.12
CA ILE A 655 -25.57 4.26 39.73
C ILE A 655 -26.90 3.83 40.36
N GLU A 656 -26.98 3.89 41.68
CA GLU A 656 -28.25 3.80 42.41
C GLU A 656 -28.97 5.15 42.33
N SER A 657 -29.98 5.22 41.46
CA SER A 657 -30.73 6.43 41.07
C SER A 657 -31.37 7.21 42.23
N ALA A 658 -31.54 6.59 43.40
CA ALA A 658 -32.29 7.15 44.53
C ALA A 658 -31.41 7.73 45.66
N HIS A 659 -30.08 7.57 45.59
CA HIS A 659 -29.15 8.02 46.64
C HIS A 659 -28.06 8.99 46.14
N ASN A 660 -27.90 9.12 44.82
CA ASN A 660 -26.80 9.91 44.24
C ASN A 660 -27.25 11.34 43.90
N ASP A 661 -26.36 12.31 44.16
CA ASP A 661 -26.53 13.68 43.65
C ASP A 661 -26.42 13.66 42.12
N VAL A 662 -27.54 13.94 41.45
CA VAL A 662 -27.66 13.94 39.99
C VAL A 662 -26.71 14.97 39.35
N THR A 663 -26.32 16.01 40.07
CA THR A 663 -25.36 17.01 39.59
C THR A 663 -23.92 16.49 39.60
N GLU A 664 -23.53 15.75 40.65
CA GLU A 664 -22.23 15.06 40.71
C GLU A 664 -22.14 13.97 39.63
N LEU A 665 -23.25 13.25 39.39
CA LEU A 665 -23.34 12.27 38.33
C LEU A 665 -23.14 12.90 36.94
N GLN A 666 -23.84 14.00 36.64
CA GLN A 666 -23.66 14.72 35.38
C GLN A 666 -22.21 15.18 35.19
N GLN A 667 -21.56 15.63 36.26
CA GLN A 667 -20.17 16.06 36.23
C GLN A 667 -19.21 14.87 36.01
N HIS A 668 -19.50 13.71 36.59
CA HIS A 668 -18.73 12.49 36.37
C HIS A 668 -18.80 12.03 34.90
N ILE A 669 -20.01 11.98 34.32
CA ILE A 669 -20.21 11.63 32.90
C ILE A 669 -19.47 12.62 31.99
N ARG A 670 -19.59 13.92 32.25
CA ARG A 670 -18.85 14.96 31.49
C ARG A 670 -17.34 14.76 31.56
N THR A 671 -16.81 14.38 32.72
CA THR A 671 -15.37 14.14 32.90
C THR A 671 -14.90 12.95 32.05
N MET A 672 -15.68 11.86 32.00
CA MET A 672 -15.37 10.70 31.15
C MET A 672 -15.42 11.05 29.66
N VAL A 673 -16.47 11.76 29.22
CA VAL A 673 -16.60 12.21 27.82
C VAL A 673 -15.44 13.14 27.44
N GLN A 674 -15.06 14.07 28.32
CA GLN A 674 -13.93 14.96 28.07
C GLN A 674 -12.60 14.21 27.98
N ALA A 675 -12.39 13.17 28.79
CA ALA A 675 -11.22 12.31 28.70
C ALA A 675 -11.15 11.58 27.33
N ARG A 676 -12.29 11.02 26.89
CA ARG A 676 -12.45 10.40 25.56
C ARG A 676 -12.16 11.37 24.41
N VAL A 677 -12.81 12.52 24.41
CA VAL A 677 -12.60 13.57 23.39
C VAL A 677 -11.14 14.03 23.37
N THR A 678 -10.52 14.18 24.53
CA THR A 678 -9.09 14.55 24.62
C THR A 678 -8.18 13.46 24.06
N HIS A 679 -8.45 12.18 24.33
CA HIS A 679 -7.68 11.06 23.81
C HIS A 679 -7.78 10.94 22.29
N VAL A 680 -9.01 10.97 21.75
CA VAL A 680 -9.25 10.94 20.29
C VAL A 680 -8.64 12.17 19.62
N GLY A 681 -8.75 13.36 20.23
CA GLY A 681 -8.13 14.58 19.73
C GLY A 681 -6.60 14.50 19.69
N ARG A 682 -5.95 13.90 20.70
CA ARG A 682 -4.51 13.61 20.67
C ARG A 682 -4.15 12.64 19.56
N TRP A 683 -4.97 11.61 19.35
CA TRP A 683 -4.76 10.62 18.29
C TRP A 683 -4.85 11.23 16.89
N ILE A 684 -5.87 12.06 16.62
CA ILE A 684 -5.97 12.81 15.36
C ILE A 684 -4.73 13.69 15.18
N ASN A 685 -4.39 14.50 16.19
CA ASN A 685 -3.25 15.42 16.13
C ASN A 685 -1.92 14.70 15.88
N ALA A 686 -1.67 13.56 16.54
CA ALA A 686 -0.48 12.75 16.32
C ALA A 686 -0.36 12.31 14.85
N ASN A 687 -1.47 11.86 14.26
CA ASN A 687 -1.54 11.33 12.90
C ASN A 687 -1.54 12.40 11.79
N ILE A 688 -1.80 13.67 12.12
CA ILE A 688 -1.71 14.79 11.16
C ILE A 688 -0.48 15.69 11.37
N SER A 689 0.22 15.55 12.49
CA SER A 689 1.31 16.45 12.93
C SER A 689 2.44 16.65 11.92
N ARG A 690 2.74 15.64 11.10
CA ARG A 690 3.82 15.70 10.10
C ARG A 690 3.46 16.47 8.83
N PHE A 691 2.19 16.80 8.63
CA PHE A 691 1.68 17.48 7.45
C PHE A 691 1.47 18.96 7.72
N GLN A 692 1.43 19.78 6.67
CA GLN A 692 1.14 21.21 6.80
C GLN A 692 -0.31 21.40 7.28
N THR A 693 -0.52 22.23 8.31
CA THR A 693 -1.80 22.38 9.01
C THR A 693 -2.92 23.03 8.19
N ASP A 694 -2.59 23.64 7.04
CA ASP A 694 -3.50 24.47 6.26
C ASP A 694 -4.21 23.70 5.14
N SER A 695 -4.06 22.37 5.08
CA SER A 695 -4.79 21.53 4.12
C SER A 695 -6.31 21.53 4.39
N ALA A 696 -7.11 21.65 3.33
CA ALA A 696 -8.56 21.60 3.40
C ALA A 696 -9.08 20.28 4.02
N ASP A 697 -8.43 19.14 3.72
CA ASP A 697 -8.80 17.84 4.28
C ASP A 697 -8.56 17.78 5.80
N ILE A 698 -7.46 18.37 6.27
CA ILE A 698 -7.14 18.46 7.72
C ILE A 698 -8.16 19.33 8.45
N LEU A 699 -8.58 20.43 7.81
CA LEU A 699 -9.64 21.28 8.35
C LEU A 699 -10.98 20.55 8.36
N ALA A 700 -11.27 19.72 7.36
CA ALA A 700 -12.50 18.92 7.29
C ALA A 700 -12.59 17.90 8.44
N ILE A 701 -11.56 17.09 8.67
CA ILE A 701 -11.54 16.12 9.78
C ILE A 701 -11.62 16.82 11.15
N LYS A 702 -10.98 17.99 11.32
CA LYS A 702 -11.09 18.78 12.56
C LYS A 702 -12.52 19.29 12.80
N ARG A 703 -13.24 19.65 11.74
CA ARG A 703 -14.66 20.03 11.81
C ARG A 703 -15.52 18.82 12.17
N GLU A 704 -15.35 17.70 11.48
CA GLU A 704 -16.07 16.46 11.75
C GLU A 704 -15.86 16.00 13.20
N PHE A 705 -14.62 16.02 13.70
CA PHE A 705 -14.30 15.71 15.09
C PHE A 705 -15.01 16.65 16.08
N LYS A 706 -15.05 17.96 15.79
CA LYS A 706 -15.75 18.92 16.62
C LYS A 706 -17.26 18.64 16.64
N ASP A 707 -17.88 18.45 15.48
CA ASP A 707 -19.31 18.19 15.34
C ASP A 707 -19.72 16.89 16.07
N LEU A 708 -18.94 15.82 15.91
CA LEU A 708 -19.19 14.55 16.62
C LEU A 708 -18.92 14.65 18.12
N SER A 709 -17.91 15.41 18.54
CA SER A 709 -17.67 15.66 19.98
C SER A 709 -18.82 16.43 20.63
N GLU A 710 -19.42 17.39 19.92
CA GLU A 710 -20.61 18.11 20.38
C GLU A 710 -21.83 17.18 20.44
N ALA A 711 -22.04 16.34 19.42
CA ALA A 711 -23.10 15.34 19.43
C ALA A 711 -22.96 14.34 20.60
N LEU A 712 -21.73 13.90 20.89
CA LEU A 712 -21.42 13.01 22.02
C LEU A 712 -21.81 13.64 23.37
N ASN A 713 -21.49 14.93 23.55
CA ASN A 713 -21.86 15.67 24.76
C ASN A 713 -23.37 15.83 24.91
N ALA A 714 -24.08 16.09 23.81
CA ALA A 714 -25.54 16.17 23.81
C ALA A 714 -26.19 14.82 24.15
N ASN A 715 -25.68 13.72 23.58
CA ASN A 715 -26.20 12.37 23.81
C ASN A 715 -25.92 11.82 25.22
N THR A 716 -25.10 12.50 26.02
CA THR A 716 -24.69 12.09 27.37
C THR A 716 -25.10 13.09 28.46
N SER A 717 -25.85 14.13 28.10
CA SER A 717 -26.39 15.11 29.04
C SER A 717 -27.76 14.66 29.56
N LEU A 718 -27.98 14.80 30.86
CA LEU A 718 -29.23 14.48 31.55
C LEU A 718 -30.24 15.61 31.36
N CYS A 719 -31.52 15.27 31.33
CA CYS A 719 -32.62 16.24 31.23
C CYS A 719 -32.74 17.15 32.46
N LEU A 720 -32.54 16.60 33.67
CA LEU A 720 -32.57 17.32 34.97
C LEU A 720 -33.90 17.99 35.37
N ILE A 721 -34.90 18.05 34.49
CA ILE A 721 -36.26 18.54 34.79
C ILE A 721 -36.91 17.63 35.83
N LYS A 722 -37.82 18.16 36.65
CA LYS A 722 -38.53 17.36 37.66
C LYS A 722 -39.37 16.26 37.03
N CYS A 723 -39.33 15.08 37.62
CA CYS A 723 -40.12 13.92 37.22
C CYS A 723 -41.64 14.22 37.23
N SER A 724 -42.39 13.62 36.32
CA SER A 724 -43.85 13.74 36.27
C SER A 724 -44.54 13.15 37.51
N SER A 725 -43.93 12.13 38.13
CA SER A 725 -44.51 11.35 39.24
C SER A 725 -43.96 11.70 40.63
N CYS A 726 -42.79 12.36 40.70
CA CYS A 726 -42.13 12.73 41.97
C CYS A 726 -41.32 14.03 41.80
N GLN A 727 -40.57 14.45 42.80
CA GLN A 727 -39.77 15.69 42.75
C GLN A 727 -38.29 15.46 42.41
N LEU A 728 -37.87 14.22 42.11
CA LEU A 728 -36.52 13.91 41.64
C LEU A 728 -36.27 14.45 40.22
N SER A 729 -34.99 14.66 39.88
CA SER A 729 -34.57 15.04 38.53
C SER A 729 -34.71 13.88 37.54
N CYS A 730 -35.09 14.22 36.31
CA CYS A 730 -35.22 13.31 35.18
C CYS A 730 -33.85 12.76 34.80
N LEU A 731 -33.77 11.42 34.71
CA LEU A 731 -32.56 10.70 34.31
C LEU A 731 -32.55 10.30 32.83
N LEU A 732 -33.56 10.73 32.08
CA LEU A 732 -33.58 10.61 30.62
C LEU A 732 -32.57 11.56 29.98
N VAL A 733 -32.16 11.26 28.74
CA VAL A 733 -31.24 12.12 27.98
C VAL A 733 -31.90 13.48 27.72
N GLU A 734 -31.10 14.55 27.71
CA GLU A 734 -31.55 15.89 27.36
C GLU A 734 -32.27 15.87 25.99
N SER A 735 -33.41 16.56 25.92
CA SER A 735 -34.28 16.58 24.73
C SER A 735 -34.89 15.22 24.33
N HIS A 736 -35.22 14.36 25.30
CA HIS A 736 -35.99 13.13 25.05
C HIS A 736 -37.39 13.43 24.45
N GLU A 737 -37.91 12.52 23.62
CA GLU A 737 -39.21 12.70 22.94
C GLU A 737 -40.43 12.33 23.81
N SER A 738 -40.23 11.66 24.95
CA SER A 738 -41.34 11.32 25.85
C SER A 738 -42.00 12.57 26.42
N GLN A 739 -43.34 12.54 26.49
CA GLN A 739 -44.11 13.63 27.10
C GLN A 739 -43.95 13.69 28.62
N ASP A 740 -43.52 12.59 29.24
CA ASP A 740 -43.31 12.48 30.68
C ASP A 740 -41.83 12.43 31.03
N HIS A 741 -41.47 13.15 32.10
CA HIS A 741 -40.14 13.13 32.69
C HIS A 741 -40.04 11.99 33.72
N ASP A 742 -39.02 11.15 33.59
CA ASP A 742 -38.85 9.97 34.44
C ASP A 742 -37.49 9.99 35.15
N CYS A 743 -37.51 9.78 36.46
CA CYS A 743 -36.32 9.63 37.29
C CYS A 743 -35.77 8.18 37.30
N ASN A 744 -36.39 7.23 36.59
CA ASN A 744 -36.01 5.81 36.56
C ASN A 744 -35.89 5.17 37.96
N THR A 745 -36.73 5.59 38.90
CA THR A 745 -36.87 4.98 40.24
C THR A 745 -38.28 4.41 40.41
N ASN A 746 -38.60 3.87 41.57
CA ASN A 746 -39.98 3.54 41.95
C ASN A 746 -40.83 4.78 42.33
N HIS A 747 -40.28 6.00 42.24
CA HIS A 747 -40.90 7.29 42.59
C HIS A 747 -41.28 7.47 44.07
N MET A 748 -40.92 6.52 44.94
CA MET A 748 -41.23 6.53 46.37
C MET A 748 -40.06 7.09 47.18
N CYS A 749 -40.37 7.82 48.25
CA CYS A 749 -39.36 8.28 49.17
C CYS A 749 -38.69 7.10 49.89
N LEU A 750 -37.35 7.11 49.98
CA LEU A 750 -36.58 6.07 50.67
C LEU A 750 -36.23 6.42 52.11
N GLU A 751 -36.62 7.61 52.57
CA GLU A 751 -36.37 8.07 53.93
C GLU A 751 -37.37 7.43 54.91
N ARG A 752 -36.96 7.30 56.17
CA ARG A 752 -37.80 6.76 57.24
C ARG A 752 -38.78 7.81 57.76
N CYS A 753 -39.91 7.36 58.27
CA CYS A 753 -40.87 8.19 58.98
C CYS A 753 -40.18 8.97 60.12
N GLU A 754 -40.44 10.28 60.22
CA GLU A 754 -39.91 11.12 61.30
C GLU A 754 -40.65 10.90 62.64
N PHE A 755 -41.75 10.14 62.64
CA PHE A 755 -42.58 9.82 63.82
C PHE A 755 -42.23 8.46 64.43
N LEU A 756 -40.94 8.19 64.61
CA LEU A 756 -40.40 6.88 65.06
C LEU A 756 -40.94 6.39 66.42
N ASP A 757 -41.32 7.30 67.32
CA ASP A 757 -41.79 6.97 68.68
C ASP A 757 -43.18 6.30 68.72
N ASP A 758 -43.95 6.39 67.62
CA ASP A 758 -45.32 5.88 67.53
C ASP A 758 -45.39 4.45 66.92
N HIS A 759 -44.30 3.93 66.37
CA HIS A 759 -44.21 2.60 65.74
C HIS A 759 -43.74 1.51 66.72
N ASN A 760 -44.58 1.16 67.71
CA ASN A 760 -44.25 0.13 68.70
C ASN A 760 -44.34 -1.31 68.14
N GLY A 761 -43.32 -1.76 67.41
CA GLY A 761 -43.05 -3.19 67.17
C GLY A 761 -43.67 -3.84 65.93
N LEU A 762 -43.99 -3.05 64.89
CA LEU A 762 -44.36 -3.56 63.56
C LEU A 762 -43.12 -3.69 62.65
N SER A 763 -43.24 -4.47 61.58
CA SER A 763 -42.14 -4.86 60.66
C SER A 763 -41.46 -3.67 59.98
N GLU A 764 -40.19 -3.83 59.57
CA GLU A 764 -39.36 -2.80 58.89
C GLU A 764 -40.02 -2.11 57.68
N ASP A 765 -41.07 -2.69 57.10
CA ASP A 765 -41.84 -2.10 55.99
C ASP A 765 -42.80 -0.96 56.42
N ASP A 766 -43.21 -0.89 57.70
CA ASP A 766 -44.12 0.14 58.25
C ASP A 766 -43.42 1.47 58.62
N ASP A 767 -42.08 1.53 58.54
CA ASP A 767 -41.29 2.72 58.88
C ASP A 767 -40.91 3.58 57.65
N SER A 768 -41.31 3.17 56.44
CA SER A 768 -40.93 3.84 55.19
C SER A 768 -41.89 4.98 54.80
N CYS A 769 -41.36 6.05 54.20
CA CYS A 769 -42.20 7.20 53.84
C CYS A 769 -43.10 6.91 52.63
N ASP A 770 -44.41 7.15 52.79
CA ASP A 770 -45.45 6.94 51.77
C ASP A 770 -45.52 8.07 50.71
N LEU A 771 -44.69 9.10 50.84
CA LEU A 771 -44.75 10.29 49.98
C LEU A 771 -43.86 10.14 48.73
N PRO A 772 -44.17 10.88 47.65
CA PRO A 772 -43.35 10.87 46.44
C PRO A 772 -41.90 11.31 46.74
N ALA A 773 -40.92 10.66 46.13
CA ALA A 773 -39.50 10.98 46.31
C ALA A 773 -39.19 12.47 46.06
N GLY A 774 -38.35 13.06 46.90
CA GLY A 774 -37.97 14.49 46.83
C GLY A 774 -39.04 15.47 47.32
N HIS A 775 -40.10 15.00 47.98
CA HIS A 775 -41.10 15.87 48.58
C HIS A 775 -40.49 16.83 49.62
N GLY A 776 -41.11 18.00 49.81
CA GLY A 776 -40.79 18.90 50.92
C GLY A 776 -41.61 18.59 52.17
N GLY A 777 -41.08 18.91 53.34
CA GLY A 777 -41.75 18.66 54.64
C GLY A 777 -41.32 17.34 55.28
N PRO A 778 -41.86 16.99 56.45
CA PRO A 778 -41.45 15.82 57.21
C PRO A 778 -41.81 14.51 56.50
N HIS A 779 -41.01 13.47 56.70
CA HIS A 779 -41.25 12.11 56.18
C HIS A 779 -42.28 11.36 57.05
N ILE A 780 -43.27 10.72 56.42
CA ILE A 780 -44.44 10.12 57.10
C ILE A 780 -44.78 8.76 56.45
N CYS A 781 -45.00 7.71 57.23
CA CYS A 781 -45.49 6.40 56.76
C CYS A 781 -47.03 6.27 56.86
N GLY A 782 -47.58 5.23 56.24
CA GLY A 782 -48.96 4.73 56.42
C GLY A 782 -50.06 5.80 56.45
N GLY A 783 -50.63 6.14 55.28
CA GLY A 783 -51.52 7.29 55.04
C GLY A 783 -52.81 7.48 55.88
N THR A 784 -52.72 7.73 57.20
CA THR A 784 -53.63 8.54 58.06
C THR A 784 -53.26 8.54 59.57
N GLU A 785 -52.18 7.88 60.01
CA GLU A 785 -51.95 7.68 61.45
C GLU A 785 -51.42 8.93 62.18
N HIS A 786 -50.61 9.78 61.53
CA HIS A 786 -50.00 10.95 62.15
C HIS A 786 -50.66 12.30 61.76
N VAL A 787 -51.38 12.33 60.64
CA VAL A 787 -51.88 13.58 60.02
C VAL A 787 -53.32 13.44 59.51
N CYS A 788 -53.99 14.57 59.27
CA CYS A 788 -55.39 14.67 58.87
C CYS A 788 -55.76 13.78 57.66
N GLY A 789 -54.88 13.65 56.66
CA GLY A 789 -55.01 12.67 55.57
C GLY A 789 -56.14 12.92 54.56
N ARG A 790 -57.00 13.92 54.78
CA ARG A 790 -58.09 14.35 53.85
C ARG A 790 -57.52 15.01 52.59
N ILE A 791 -58.29 14.99 51.50
CA ILE A 791 -57.87 15.51 50.19
C ILE A 791 -57.54 17.01 50.31
N CYS A 792 -56.40 17.42 49.77
CA CYS A 792 -55.98 18.82 49.71
C CYS A 792 -56.94 19.63 48.83
N PHE A 793 -57.30 20.86 49.23
CA PHE A 793 -58.15 21.75 48.43
C PHE A 793 -57.55 22.14 47.07
N LEU A 794 -56.23 21.93 46.90
CA LEU A 794 -55.48 22.10 45.65
C LEU A 794 -55.02 20.75 45.08
N SER A 795 -55.75 19.65 45.32
CA SER A 795 -55.46 18.31 44.79
C SER A 795 -55.23 18.28 43.28
N ASP A 796 -55.96 19.14 42.56
CA ASP A 796 -56.00 19.18 41.10
C ASP A 796 -54.83 19.98 40.50
N ARG A 797 -53.97 20.57 41.35
CA ARG A 797 -52.81 21.37 40.94
C ARG A 797 -51.51 20.56 41.04
N ARG A 798 -50.62 20.72 40.04
CA ARG A 798 -49.29 20.09 40.05
C ARG A 798 -48.45 20.55 41.25
N GLY A 799 -47.66 19.63 41.81
CA GLY A 799 -46.89 19.85 43.04
C GLY A 799 -47.64 19.59 44.34
N CYS A 800 -48.96 19.30 44.27
CA CYS A 800 -49.75 18.91 45.43
C CYS A 800 -49.40 17.49 45.92
N GLN A 801 -49.18 17.31 47.23
CA GLN A 801 -48.97 16.00 47.86
C GLN A 801 -50.28 15.22 48.10
N GLN A 802 -51.38 15.65 47.47
CA GLN A 802 -52.72 15.04 47.47
C GLN A 802 -53.46 15.05 48.82
N ARG A 803 -52.77 14.84 49.95
CA ARG A 803 -53.35 14.69 51.28
C ARG A 803 -52.90 15.80 52.23
N CYS A 804 -53.79 16.14 53.15
CA CYS A 804 -53.57 17.14 54.20
C CYS A 804 -52.58 16.61 55.25
N THR A 805 -51.53 17.37 55.50
CA THR A 805 -50.47 17.08 56.48
C THR A 805 -50.67 17.82 57.79
N LYS A 806 -51.75 18.59 57.93
CA LYS A 806 -52.12 19.24 59.20
C LYS A 806 -52.45 18.18 60.27
N THR A 807 -52.36 18.57 61.54
CA THR A 807 -52.70 17.70 62.68
C THR A 807 -54.13 17.14 62.56
N ILE A 808 -54.32 15.92 63.03
CA ILE A 808 -55.63 15.26 63.07
C ILE A 808 -56.62 16.15 63.85
N GLY A 809 -57.76 16.48 63.23
CA GLY A 809 -58.82 17.29 63.86
C GLY A 809 -58.65 18.81 63.82
N HIS A 810 -57.80 19.36 62.93
CA HIS A 810 -57.64 20.82 62.80
C HIS A 810 -58.96 21.55 62.45
N GLU A 811 -59.21 22.70 63.09
CA GLU A 811 -60.38 23.55 62.77
C GLU A 811 -60.04 24.52 61.61
N GLY A 812 -60.72 24.31 60.49
CA GLY A 812 -60.61 25.13 59.27
C GLY A 812 -61.16 24.36 58.06
N GLU A 813 -61.95 25.02 57.19
CA GLU A 813 -62.61 24.37 56.04
C GLU A 813 -61.62 23.89 54.96
N GLU A 814 -60.42 24.47 54.90
CA GLU A 814 -59.43 24.18 53.86
C GLU A 814 -58.35 23.19 54.36
N HIS A 815 -58.41 21.97 53.82
CA HIS A 815 -57.40 20.94 53.99
C HIS A 815 -56.20 21.21 53.07
N ALA A 816 -55.00 21.40 53.60
CA ALA A 816 -53.81 21.77 52.82
C ALA A 816 -52.65 20.79 53.07
N CYS A 817 -51.92 20.45 52.01
CA CYS A 817 -50.73 19.60 52.08
C CYS A 817 -49.45 20.39 52.41
N SER A 818 -48.33 19.70 52.69
CA SER A 818 -47.03 20.32 53.00
C SER A 818 -46.27 20.80 51.76
N ALA A 819 -46.89 20.81 50.57
CA ALA A 819 -46.26 21.32 49.36
C ALA A 819 -45.91 22.81 49.53
N ARG A 820 -44.63 23.15 49.32
CA ARG A 820 -44.13 24.53 49.43
C ARG A 820 -44.76 25.47 48.40
N VAL A 821 -45.09 24.97 47.22
CA VAL A 821 -45.67 25.73 46.10
C VAL A 821 -46.61 24.80 45.30
N HIS A 822 -47.84 25.27 45.03
CA HIS A 822 -48.73 24.65 44.05
C HIS A 822 -48.58 25.38 42.72
N GLN A 823 -48.38 24.64 41.62
CA GLN A 823 -48.10 25.21 40.31
C GLN A 823 -49.38 25.63 39.58
N CYS A 824 -49.28 26.65 38.72
CA CYS A 824 -50.36 27.17 37.89
C CYS A 824 -51.02 26.10 37.01
N GLY A 825 -50.23 25.31 36.29
CA GLY A 825 -50.70 24.17 35.50
C GLY A 825 -51.31 24.50 34.13
N GLU A 826 -51.47 25.78 33.77
CA GLU A 826 -51.90 26.21 32.43
C GLU A 826 -50.84 25.88 31.36
N PRO A 827 -51.22 25.66 30.08
CA PRO A 827 -50.26 25.34 29.03
C PRO A 827 -49.19 26.41 28.86
N CYS A 828 -47.94 25.99 28.61
CA CYS A 828 -46.86 26.90 28.25
C CYS A 828 -47.27 27.78 27.07
N SER A 829 -46.88 29.05 27.11
CA SER A 829 -47.21 30.00 26.05
C SER A 829 -46.73 29.55 24.65
N LEU A 830 -45.76 28.62 24.54
CA LEU A 830 -45.28 28.06 23.28
C LEU A 830 -46.10 26.88 22.73
N ARG A 831 -47.23 26.48 23.33
CA ARG A 831 -48.00 25.28 22.92
C ARG A 831 -48.58 25.35 21.50
N HIS A 832 -48.61 26.51 20.86
CA HIS A 832 -49.24 26.72 19.54
C HIS A 832 -48.39 27.54 18.56
N VAL A 833 -47.06 27.52 18.73
CA VAL A 833 -46.10 28.17 17.81
C VAL A 833 -45.48 27.09 16.90
N GLN A 834 -44.67 27.49 15.91
CA GLN A 834 -43.98 26.62 14.95
C GLN A 834 -43.23 25.43 15.59
N TYR A 835 -42.91 25.51 16.88
CA TYR A 835 -42.51 24.43 17.76
C TYR A 835 -43.46 24.37 18.98
N THR A 836 -43.97 23.18 19.32
CA THR A 836 -44.97 22.98 20.38
C THR A 836 -44.29 22.56 21.68
N CYS A 837 -44.18 23.47 22.66
CA CYS A 837 -43.87 23.07 24.03
C CYS A 837 -45.12 22.42 24.66
N ASN A 838 -44.99 21.18 25.14
CA ASN A 838 -46.09 20.44 25.75
C ASN A 838 -46.17 20.60 27.28
N ASP A 839 -45.26 21.38 27.87
CA ASP A 839 -45.21 21.58 29.31
C ASP A 839 -46.29 22.53 29.81
N SER A 840 -46.47 22.51 31.13
CA SER A 840 -47.38 23.37 31.87
C SER A 840 -46.63 24.39 32.71
N CYS A 841 -47.29 25.50 33.02
CA CYS A 841 -46.73 26.59 33.80
C CYS A 841 -46.42 26.17 35.23
N THR A 842 -45.19 26.44 35.66
CA THR A 842 -44.68 26.04 36.99
C THR A 842 -44.71 27.18 38.00
N ARG A 843 -45.14 28.38 37.57
CA ARG A 843 -45.32 29.54 38.44
C ARG A 843 -46.34 29.25 39.57
N PRO A 844 -46.19 29.88 40.76
CA PRO A 844 -47.12 29.70 41.86
C PRO A 844 -48.56 30.04 41.46
N PHE A 845 -49.51 29.17 41.79
CA PHE A 845 -50.94 29.35 41.49
C PHE A 845 -51.52 30.66 42.07
N GLY A 846 -50.97 31.15 43.18
CA GLY A 846 -51.42 32.38 43.84
C GLY A 846 -50.93 33.70 43.22
N GLU A 847 -50.04 33.65 42.22
CA GLU A 847 -49.47 34.84 41.57
C GLU A 847 -50.03 35.00 40.14
N GLY A 848 -50.81 36.06 39.89
CA GLY A 848 -51.33 36.35 38.56
C GLY A 848 -50.23 36.64 37.53
N HIS A 849 -50.28 36.02 36.35
CA HIS A 849 -49.30 36.23 35.27
C HIS A 849 -49.90 36.01 33.87
N ASP A 850 -49.46 36.83 32.91
CA ASP A 850 -49.96 36.83 31.53
C ASP A 850 -49.14 35.95 30.56
N ARG A 851 -47.90 35.60 30.93
CA ARG A 851 -47.02 34.66 30.19
C ARG A 851 -46.82 33.41 31.02
N HIS A 852 -47.30 32.27 30.53
CA HIS A 852 -47.17 30.97 31.16
C HIS A 852 -45.82 30.36 30.81
N SER A 853 -44.93 30.27 31.80
CA SER A 853 -43.57 29.71 31.68
C SER A 853 -43.51 28.37 32.40
N CYS A 854 -43.07 27.33 31.70
CA CYS A 854 -42.69 26.07 32.32
C CYS A 854 -41.26 26.15 32.91
N ASP A 855 -40.82 25.06 33.55
CA ASP A 855 -39.48 24.93 34.15
C ASP A 855 -38.36 24.82 33.11
N ASN A 856 -38.68 24.72 31.81
CA ASN A 856 -37.68 24.80 30.75
C ASN A 856 -37.09 26.21 30.70
N LEU A 857 -35.79 26.31 30.97
CA LEU A 857 -35.05 27.57 30.94
C LEU A 857 -34.45 27.86 29.55
N SER A 858 -34.30 26.84 28.71
CA SER A 858 -33.68 26.90 27.39
C SER A 858 -34.72 26.91 26.26
N CYS A 859 -34.33 27.44 25.11
CA CYS A 859 -35.15 27.40 23.90
C CYS A 859 -35.13 25.97 23.32
N PRO A 860 -36.30 25.36 23.06
CA PRO A 860 -36.36 23.98 22.58
C PRO A 860 -36.14 23.85 21.06
N ILE A 861 -35.93 24.98 20.37
CA ILE A 861 -35.71 25.02 18.92
C ILE A 861 -34.22 24.82 18.65
N ARG A 862 -33.91 23.94 17.69
CA ARG A 862 -32.55 23.68 17.23
C ARG A 862 -31.95 24.92 16.58
N CYS A 863 -30.64 25.05 16.69
CA CYS A 863 -29.91 26.07 15.98
C CYS A 863 -30.11 25.91 14.47
N GLU A 864 -30.26 27.03 13.77
CA GLU A 864 -30.39 27.04 12.31
C GLU A 864 -29.13 26.53 11.58
N LEU A 865 -27.98 26.49 12.28
CA LEU A 865 -26.68 26.15 11.73
C LEU A 865 -26.17 24.76 12.17
N CYS A 866 -26.64 24.22 13.31
CA CYS A 866 -26.20 22.94 13.88
C CYS A 866 -27.33 22.19 14.64
N PRO A 867 -27.15 20.90 14.98
CA PRO A 867 -28.15 20.13 15.72
C PRO A 867 -28.43 20.58 17.16
N SER A 868 -27.54 21.37 17.77
CA SER A 868 -27.64 21.84 19.17
C SER A 868 -28.85 22.75 19.41
N LEU A 869 -29.35 22.80 20.64
CA LEU A 869 -30.44 23.69 21.02
C LEU A 869 -30.01 25.17 21.00
N CYS A 870 -30.99 26.05 20.79
CA CYS A 870 -30.81 27.49 20.87
C CYS A 870 -30.52 27.93 22.32
N THR A 871 -29.48 28.75 22.49
CA THR A 871 -29.13 29.39 23.77
C THR A 871 -29.36 30.90 23.73
N LEU A 872 -29.87 31.42 22.61
CA LEU A 872 -30.10 32.82 22.38
C LEU A 872 -31.43 33.22 23.04
N GLY A 873 -31.37 33.98 24.13
CA GLY A 873 -32.55 34.38 24.90
C GLY A 873 -33.07 33.29 25.84
N GLY A 874 -34.24 33.52 26.45
CA GLY A 874 -34.92 32.54 27.32
C GLY A 874 -35.92 31.66 26.56
N HIS A 875 -36.47 30.64 27.21
CA HIS A 875 -37.45 29.70 26.63
C HIS A 875 -38.51 30.37 25.72
N LEU A 876 -39.09 31.50 26.14
CA LEU A 876 -40.15 32.23 25.41
C LEU A 876 -39.65 33.27 24.39
N HIS A 877 -38.36 33.30 24.03
CA HIS A 877 -37.79 34.37 23.17
C HIS A 877 -38.35 34.39 21.74
N SER A 878 -38.90 33.28 21.25
CA SER A 878 -39.55 33.22 19.94
C SER A 878 -40.84 34.04 19.84
N MET A 879 -41.38 34.49 20.98
CA MET A 879 -42.60 35.29 21.08
C MET A 879 -42.36 36.81 21.04
N ASP A 880 -41.11 37.26 21.08
CA ASP A 880 -40.80 38.69 21.13
C ASP A 880 -40.87 39.31 19.72
N ALA A 881 -41.90 40.13 19.47
CA ALA A 881 -42.38 40.56 18.15
C ALA A 881 -41.46 41.50 17.34
N ALA A 882 -40.22 41.76 17.77
CA ALA A 882 -39.38 42.82 17.21
C ALA A 882 -38.32 42.35 16.18
N ALA A 883 -38.10 41.04 16.02
CA ALA A 883 -37.21 40.50 14.99
C ALA A 883 -37.67 39.10 14.59
N THR A 884 -37.38 38.67 13.36
CA THR A 884 -37.46 37.25 12.98
C THR A 884 -36.65 36.46 14.02
N PRO A 885 -37.26 35.57 14.82
CA PRO A 885 -36.55 34.94 15.92
C PRO A 885 -35.42 34.08 15.36
N MET A 886 -34.18 34.47 15.66
CA MET A 886 -32.99 33.73 15.28
C MET A 886 -32.75 32.64 16.32
N HIS A 887 -32.66 31.39 15.87
CA HIS A 887 -32.36 30.27 16.74
C HIS A 887 -30.89 29.88 16.59
N LEU A 888 -30.05 30.34 17.53
CA LEU A 888 -28.61 30.12 17.50
C LEU A 888 -28.13 29.57 18.85
N CYS A 889 -27.19 28.62 18.82
CA CYS A 889 -26.62 27.99 20.02
C CYS A 889 -25.51 28.82 20.69
N GLY A 890 -25.31 30.09 20.27
CA GLY A 890 -24.28 30.96 20.83
C GLY A 890 -22.84 30.53 20.54
N GLN A 891 -22.63 29.52 19.68
CA GLN A 891 -21.30 29.07 19.25
C GLN A 891 -20.95 29.60 17.86
N ARG A 892 -19.65 29.54 17.53
CA ARG A 892 -19.15 29.81 16.18
C ARG A 892 -19.38 28.60 15.28
N HIS A 893 -19.85 28.84 14.05
CA HIS A 893 -20.16 27.79 13.08
C HIS A 893 -19.24 27.84 11.87
N SER A 894 -19.13 26.72 11.16
CA SER A 894 -18.46 26.68 9.85
C SER A 894 -19.39 27.19 8.77
N CYS A 895 -18.87 28.02 7.85
CA CYS A 895 -19.62 28.45 6.67
C CYS A 895 -19.86 27.27 5.70
N LYS A 896 -21.06 27.18 5.13
CA LYS A 896 -21.48 26.12 4.18
C LYS A 896 -21.32 26.48 2.70
N HIS A 897 -20.88 27.70 2.39
CA HIS A 897 -20.65 28.17 1.02
C HIS A 897 -19.27 27.75 0.48
N ASP A 898 -19.15 27.63 -0.85
CA ASP A 898 -17.88 27.40 -1.53
C ASP A 898 -17.07 28.68 -1.68
N CYS A 899 -15.76 28.55 -1.91
CA CYS A 899 -14.85 29.66 -2.18
C CYS A 899 -15.33 30.50 -3.37
N ASP A 900 -15.38 31.82 -3.24
CA ASP A 900 -15.80 32.76 -4.28
C ASP A 900 -14.65 33.23 -5.18
N ILE A 901 -13.39 33.04 -4.76
CA ILE A 901 -12.22 33.53 -5.50
C ILE A 901 -12.15 32.90 -6.91
N PRO A 902 -11.91 33.70 -7.98
CA PRO A 902 -11.77 33.19 -9.35
C PRO A 902 -10.60 32.21 -9.54
N GLY A 903 -10.86 31.15 -10.31
CA GLY A 903 -9.92 30.04 -10.54
C GLY A 903 -10.40 28.75 -9.88
N TYR A 904 -9.63 27.67 -10.00
CA TYR A 904 -9.92 26.41 -9.31
C TYR A 904 -9.12 26.28 -8.03
N CYS A 905 -9.74 25.81 -6.95
CA CYS A 905 -9.03 25.66 -5.67
C CYS A 905 -8.17 24.39 -5.68
N GLU A 906 -8.63 23.34 -6.35
CA GLU A 906 -7.94 22.05 -6.45
C GLU A 906 -8.15 21.48 -7.87
N VAL A 907 -7.14 20.77 -8.38
CA VAL A 907 -7.23 19.96 -9.59
C VAL A 907 -6.90 18.52 -9.21
N ILE A 908 -7.83 17.60 -9.46
CA ILE A 908 -7.70 16.19 -9.11
C ILE A 908 -7.67 15.35 -10.39
N THR A 909 -6.78 14.37 -10.45
CA THR A 909 -6.75 13.37 -11.52
C THR A 909 -7.65 12.19 -11.15
N ILE A 910 -8.67 11.90 -11.98
CA ILE A 910 -9.63 10.81 -11.80
C ILE A 910 -9.37 9.71 -12.84
N PRO A 911 -9.20 8.46 -12.40
CA PRO A 911 -9.14 7.30 -13.29
C PRO A 911 -10.53 6.87 -13.78
N HIS A 912 -10.58 6.43 -15.03
CA HIS A 912 -11.71 5.76 -15.64
C HIS A 912 -11.24 4.42 -16.21
N ALA A 913 -11.92 3.34 -15.82
CA ALA A 913 -11.74 2.06 -16.50
C ALA A 913 -12.26 2.19 -17.93
N VAL A 914 -11.36 2.18 -18.90
CA VAL A 914 -11.74 2.23 -20.31
C VAL A 914 -11.90 0.80 -20.81
N LYS A 915 -13.15 0.43 -21.12
CA LYS A 915 -13.50 -0.78 -21.87
C LYS A 915 -13.43 -0.52 -23.38
N ILE A 916 -12.45 0.24 -23.84
CA ILE A 916 -12.30 0.48 -25.27
C ILE A 916 -11.16 -0.40 -25.75
N PRO A 917 -11.44 -1.42 -26.57
CA PRO A 917 -10.40 -2.07 -27.33
C PRO A 917 -9.73 -0.99 -28.18
N PHE A 918 -8.42 -0.84 -28.05
CA PHE A 918 -7.69 -0.41 -29.24
C PHE A 918 -7.90 -1.53 -30.25
N GLU A 919 -8.71 -1.28 -31.29
CA GLU A 919 -8.87 -2.18 -32.43
C GLU A 919 -7.56 -2.18 -33.22
N ARG A 920 -6.54 -2.88 -32.71
CA ARG A 920 -5.49 -3.38 -33.57
C ARG A 920 -6.06 -4.57 -34.32
N GLN A 921 -5.84 -4.66 -35.62
CA GLN A 921 -6.07 -5.89 -36.40
C GLN A 921 -5.31 -7.11 -35.84
N HIS A 922 -4.42 -6.96 -34.84
CA HIS A 922 -3.54 -8.03 -34.37
C HIS A 922 -3.36 -8.22 -32.84
N GLU A 923 -3.77 -7.33 -31.92
CA GLU A 923 -3.63 -7.57 -30.44
C GLU A 923 -4.62 -6.77 -29.55
N LEU A 924 -5.03 -7.35 -28.40
CA LEU A 924 -6.04 -6.79 -27.46
C LEU A 924 -5.42 -6.39 -26.10
N PHE A 925 -5.58 -5.13 -25.66
CA PHE A 925 -5.17 -4.68 -24.32
C PHE A 925 -6.21 -3.79 -23.63
N ARG A 926 -6.22 -3.79 -22.29
CA ARG A 926 -7.12 -3.00 -21.42
C ARG A 926 -6.30 -1.96 -20.65
N SER A 927 -6.68 -0.68 -20.70
CA SER A 927 -5.95 0.40 -20.03
C SER A 927 -6.85 1.23 -19.10
N THR A 928 -6.20 1.97 -18.18
CA THR A 928 -6.88 2.96 -17.33
C THR A 928 -6.65 4.35 -17.91
N LYS A 929 -7.74 5.09 -18.11
CA LYS A 929 -7.71 6.48 -18.56
C LYS A 929 -7.67 7.42 -17.38
N TYR A 930 -6.96 8.54 -17.47
CA TYR A 930 -6.93 9.56 -16.42
C TYR A 930 -7.43 10.90 -16.97
N THR A 931 -8.37 11.53 -16.29
CA THR A 931 -8.87 12.88 -16.62
C THR A 931 -8.66 13.82 -15.42
N GLN A 932 -8.46 15.11 -15.66
CA GLN A 932 -8.40 16.08 -14.57
C GLN A 932 -9.75 16.74 -14.35
N VAL A 933 -10.16 16.82 -13.08
CA VAL A 933 -11.38 17.47 -12.62
C VAL A 933 -11.01 18.56 -11.63
N ALA A 934 -11.48 19.78 -11.91
CA ALA A 934 -11.32 20.90 -11.02
C ALA A 934 -12.39 20.92 -9.92
N LYS A 935 -12.00 21.31 -8.70
CA LYS A 935 -12.89 21.50 -7.56
C LYS A 935 -12.74 22.88 -6.92
N ARG A 936 -13.81 23.34 -6.27
CA ARG A 936 -13.81 24.49 -5.36
C ARG A 936 -13.97 23.96 -3.94
N HIS A 937 -13.19 24.50 -3.01
CA HIS A 937 -13.24 24.11 -1.60
C HIS A 937 -14.29 24.93 -0.85
N ALA A 938 -14.81 24.36 0.25
CA ALA A 938 -15.69 25.06 1.18
C ALA A 938 -14.96 26.22 1.88
N CYS A 939 -15.72 27.25 2.27
CA CYS A 939 -15.21 28.41 2.97
C CYS A 939 -14.52 28.04 4.31
N VAL A 940 -13.39 28.67 4.60
CA VAL A 940 -12.63 28.51 5.85
C VAL A 940 -13.10 29.45 6.96
N ILE A 941 -13.76 30.56 6.62
CA ILE A 941 -14.18 31.57 7.58
C ILE A 941 -15.32 31.03 8.44
N THR A 942 -15.18 31.17 9.75
CA THR A 942 -16.22 30.81 10.70
C THR A 942 -17.25 31.92 10.82
N ILE A 943 -18.53 31.54 10.83
CA ILE A 943 -19.64 32.40 11.18
C ILE A 943 -19.51 32.79 12.66
N PRO A 944 -19.46 34.09 13.01
CA PRO A 944 -19.39 34.55 14.39
C PRO A 944 -20.57 34.04 15.24
N SER A 945 -20.36 33.98 16.55
CA SER A 945 -21.44 33.64 17.48
C SER A 945 -22.55 34.69 17.37
N GLY A 946 -23.80 34.23 17.23
CA GLY A 946 -24.97 35.10 17.11
C GLY A 946 -25.30 35.57 15.70
N GLU A 947 -24.54 35.17 14.68
CA GLU A 947 -24.77 35.55 13.26
C GLU A 947 -25.14 34.35 12.38
N ARG A 948 -25.77 34.59 11.22
CA ARG A 948 -26.12 33.57 10.21
C ARG A 948 -25.04 33.38 9.14
N ASP A 949 -24.31 34.44 8.84
CA ASP A 949 -23.24 34.50 7.84
C ASP A 949 -22.07 35.31 8.39
N HIS A 950 -20.88 35.16 7.80
CA HIS A 950 -19.73 36.01 8.11
C HIS A 950 -19.62 37.16 7.09
N PRO A 951 -19.05 38.32 7.46
CA PRO A 951 -18.79 39.39 6.50
C PRO A 951 -17.64 39.03 5.54
N GLY A 952 -17.66 39.59 4.32
CA GLY A 952 -16.61 39.42 3.32
C GLY A 952 -16.80 38.23 2.36
N PRO A 953 -15.93 38.07 1.36
CA PRO A 953 -16.03 36.99 0.37
C PRO A 953 -15.78 35.61 1.01
N HIS A 954 -16.40 34.56 0.47
CA HIS A 954 -16.09 33.20 0.88
C HIS A 954 -14.72 32.79 0.35
N VAL A 955 -13.81 32.39 1.25
CA VAL A 955 -12.43 32.03 0.89
C VAL A 955 -12.09 30.68 1.50
N HIS A 956 -11.27 29.86 0.82
CA HIS A 956 -10.87 28.55 1.34
C HIS A 956 -9.59 28.58 2.19
N SER A 957 -8.89 29.72 2.25
CA SER A 957 -7.68 29.90 3.07
C SER A 957 -7.62 31.34 3.58
N THR A 958 -7.14 31.52 4.82
CA THR A 958 -6.90 32.83 5.45
C THR A 958 -5.56 33.45 5.04
N ALA A 959 -4.74 32.72 4.27
CA ALA A 959 -3.48 33.24 3.77
C ALA A 959 -3.74 34.38 2.77
N THR A 960 -2.94 35.46 2.84
CA THR A 960 -3.09 36.65 1.99
C THR A 960 -2.95 36.38 0.49
N ASN A 961 -2.34 35.25 0.09
CA ASN A 961 -2.18 34.83 -1.30
C ASN A 961 -2.54 33.35 -1.47
N SER A 962 -3.82 33.00 -1.26
CA SER A 962 -4.31 31.64 -1.55
C SER A 962 -4.19 31.31 -3.04
N PHE A 963 -3.43 30.27 -3.37
CA PHE A 963 -3.22 29.84 -4.75
C PHE A 963 -4.51 29.29 -5.36
N HIS A 964 -4.82 29.70 -6.59
CA HIS A 964 -5.92 29.16 -7.38
C HIS A 964 -5.39 28.82 -8.77
N TYR A 965 -5.72 27.65 -9.30
CA TYR A 965 -5.30 27.22 -10.62
C TYR A 965 -5.98 28.03 -11.72
N CYS A 966 -5.23 28.26 -12.79
CA CYS A 966 -5.74 28.80 -14.04
C CYS A 966 -6.81 27.88 -14.65
N LYS A 967 -7.75 28.45 -15.39
CA LYS A 967 -8.87 27.71 -16.02
C LYS A 967 -8.53 27.12 -17.40
N ALA A 968 -7.33 27.36 -17.90
CA ALA A 968 -6.90 26.88 -19.21
C ALA A 968 -6.57 25.37 -19.18
N GLU A 969 -6.88 24.67 -20.27
CA GLU A 969 -6.62 23.24 -20.47
C GLU A 969 -5.77 22.99 -21.70
N CYS A 970 -4.83 22.04 -21.64
CA CYS A 970 -4.08 21.59 -22.81
C CYS A 970 -5.02 21.00 -23.88
N LEU A 971 -4.87 21.43 -25.13
CA LEU A 971 -5.69 20.95 -26.24
C LEU A 971 -5.45 19.48 -26.59
N SER A 972 -4.26 18.94 -26.33
CA SER A 972 -3.90 17.57 -26.70
C SER A 972 -4.27 16.53 -25.63
N CYS A 973 -4.05 16.83 -24.34
CA CYS A 973 -4.33 15.90 -23.25
C CYS A 973 -5.49 16.31 -22.33
N GLY A 974 -5.97 17.56 -22.39
CA GLY A 974 -7.04 18.06 -21.52
C GLY A 974 -6.63 18.40 -20.09
N TYR A 975 -5.32 18.38 -19.77
CA TYR A 975 -4.84 18.68 -18.42
C TYR A 975 -4.84 20.19 -18.16
N ILE A 976 -5.20 20.57 -16.94
CA ILE A 976 -5.40 21.95 -16.50
C ILE A 976 -4.04 22.61 -16.20
N CYS A 977 -3.95 23.91 -16.48
CA CYS A 977 -2.77 24.71 -16.19
C CYS A 977 -2.48 24.82 -14.68
N GLN A 978 -1.23 24.56 -14.31
CA GLN A 978 -0.72 24.56 -12.94
C GLN A 978 -0.26 25.94 -12.44
N LEU A 979 -0.42 26.99 -13.25
CA LEU A 979 -0.08 28.36 -12.85
C LEU A 979 -1.26 29.04 -12.16
N SER A 980 -0.96 30.11 -11.42
CA SER A 980 -1.99 30.86 -10.70
C SER A 980 -3.02 31.47 -11.66
N PHE A 981 -4.25 31.61 -11.21
CA PHE A 981 -5.27 32.34 -11.95
C PHE A 981 -4.80 33.76 -12.25
N GLY A 982 -4.86 34.18 -13.51
CA GLY A 982 -4.38 35.50 -13.95
C GLY A 982 -2.86 35.64 -14.00
N HIS A 983 -2.10 34.52 -14.10
CA HIS A 983 -0.66 34.56 -14.33
C HIS A 983 -0.31 35.36 -15.60
N SER A 984 0.83 36.05 -15.60
CA SER A 984 1.23 37.00 -16.65
C SER A 984 2.06 36.35 -17.76
N GLN A 985 2.38 35.06 -17.63
CA GLN A 985 3.14 34.31 -18.62
C GLN A 985 2.24 34.04 -19.84
N LEU A 986 2.80 34.19 -21.03
CA LEU A 986 2.12 33.80 -22.28
C LEU A 986 1.92 32.28 -22.29
N GLU A 987 2.95 31.52 -21.90
CA GLU A 987 2.91 30.06 -21.92
C GLU A 987 2.24 29.47 -20.67
N HIS A 988 1.24 28.62 -20.89
CA HIS A 988 0.64 27.82 -19.83
C HIS A 988 1.49 26.60 -19.50
N ARG A 989 1.65 26.30 -18.20
CA ARG A 989 2.40 25.12 -17.71
C ARG A 989 1.45 24.05 -17.18
N THR A 990 1.65 22.78 -17.54
CA THR A 990 0.96 21.63 -16.94
C THR A 990 1.86 20.37 -16.97
N VAL A 991 1.61 19.39 -16.10
CA VAL A 991 2.17 18.03 -16.22
C VAL A 991 1.29 17.26 -17.18
N HIS A 992 1.67 17.30 -18.44
CA HIS A 992 0.91 16.71 -19.52
C HIS A 992 0.66 15.20 -19.30
N GLY A 993 -0.58 14.76 -19.53
CA GLY A 993 -0.95 13.34 -19.51
C GLY A 993 -0.99 12.70 -20.90
N SER A 994 -1.72 11.59 -21.02
CA SER A 994 -1.99 10.92 -22.31
C SER A 994 -2.67 11.85 -23.32
N MET A 995 -2.32 11.74 -24.61
CA MET A 995 -2.87 12.60 -25.68
C MET A 995 -4.29 12.22 -26.12
N GLU A 996 -5.24 12.25 -25.19
CA GLU A 996 -6.63 11.79 -25.37
C GLU A 996 -7.44 12.58 -26.40
N LYS A 997 -7.13 13.85 -26.62
CA LYS A 997 -7.85 14.73 -27.55
C LYS A 997 -7.25 14.71 -28.96
N THR A 998 -6.36 13.77 -29.25
CA THR A 998 -5.64 13.68 -30.53
C THR A 998 -5.79 12.33 -31.21
N SER A 999 -5.63 12.31 -32.53
CA SER A 999 -5.62 11.10 -33.37
C SER A 999 -4.44 11.14 -34.33
N TRP A 1000 -3.89 9.98 -34.65
CA TRP A 1000 -2.80 9.84 -35.62
C TRP A 1000 -3.28 10.11 -37.04
N VAL A 1001 -2.48 10.86 -37.78
CA VAL A 1001 -2.68 11.10 -39.22
C VAL A 1001 -1.43 10.65 -39.94
N ILE A 1002 -1.60 9.78 -40.93
CA ILE A 1002 -0.51 9.22 -41.73
C ILE A 1002 -0.83 9.52 -43.19
N GLY A 1003 0.10 10.15 -43.90
CA GLY A 1003 -0.04 10.42 -45.33
C GLY A 1003 0.43 9.20 -46.12
N GLY A 1004 -0.51 8.45 -46.72
CA GLY A 1004 -0.19 7.19 -47.40
C GLY A 1004 -1.41 6.36 -47.79
N ALA A 1005 -1.19 5.13 -48.30
CA ALA A 1005 -2.26 4.16 -48.53
C ALA A 1005 -2.88 3.69 -47.20
N ALA A 1006 -4.10 3.11 -47.24
CA ALA A 1006 -4.86 2.73 -46.02
C ALA A 1006 -4.14 1.75 -45.08
N ASP A 1007 -3.11 1.06 -45.56
CA ASP A 1007 -2.36 0.02 -44.86
C ASP A 1007 -1.01 0.54 -44.29
N GLU A 1008 -0.71 1.84 -44.46
CA GLU A 1008 0.50 2.44 -43.93
C GLU A 1008 0.40 2.70 -42.43
N PHE A 1009 1.48 2.36 -41.72
CA PHE A 1009 1.61 2.59 -40.29
C PHE A 1009 2.89 3.36 -39.99
N VAL A 1010 2.84 4.20 -38.96
CA VAL A 1010 4.02 4.85 -38.37
C VAL A 1010 4.42 4.03 -37.16
N GLU A 1011 5.65 3.54 -37.17
CA GLU A 1011 6.20 2.85 -36.03
C GLU A 1011 6.94 3.83 -35.12
N ILE A 1012 6.44 4.00 -33.90
CA ILE A 1012 7.07 4.81 -32.86
C ILE A 1012 7.44 3.88 -31.72
N ARG A 1013 8.75 3.71 -31.51
CA ARG A 1013 9.31 2.92 -30.39
C ARG A 1013 8.79 1.47 -30.33
N GLY A 1014 8.65 0.82 -31.48
CA GLY A 1014 8.18 -0.58 -31.60
C GLY A 1014 6.66 -0.74 -31.63
N LEU A 1015 5.90 0.35 -31.45
CA LEU A 1015 4.45 0.38 -31.58
C LEU A 1015 4.06 0.93 -32.95
N LYS A 1016 3.25 0.17 -33.69
CA LYS A 1016 2.75 0.54 -35.02
C LYS A 1016 1.39 1.23 -34.87
N TYR A 1017 1.31 2.47 -35.36
CA TYR A 1017 0.12 3.30 -35.37
C TYR A 1017 -0.39 3.43 -36.80
N SER A 1018 -1.69 3.28 -36.99
CA SER A 1018 -2.38 3.51 -38.26
C SER A 1018 -3.11 4.85 -38.26
N ALA A 1019 -3.56 5.30 -39.45
CA ALA A 1019 -4.36 6.51 -39.55
C ALA A 1019 -5.66 6.38 -38.74
N GLN A 1020 -6.04 7.44 -38.01
CA GLN A 1020 -7.18 7.53 -37.08
C GLN A 1020 -7.03 6.79 -35.74
N ASP A 1021 -5.90 6.13 -35.47
CA ASP A 1021 -5.62 5.59 -34.13
C ASP A 1021 -5.61 6.72 -33.10
N GLY A 1022 -6.14 6.46 -31.90
CA GLY A 1022 -6.13 7.43 -30.81
C GLY A 1022 -4.72 7.71 -30.27
N GLY A 1023 -4.45 8.94 -29.83
CA GLY A 1023 -3.16 9.32 -29.22
C GLY A 1023 -2.98 8.87 -27.76
N GLY A 1024 -4.01 8.33 -27.11
CA GLY A 1024 -4.05 8.08 -25.66
C GLY A 1024 -3.04 7.06 -25.11
N SER A 1025 -2.41 6.26 -25.96
CA SER A 1025 -1.34 5.33 -25.56
C SER A 1025 0.01 6.02 -25.32
N GLN A 1026 0.14 7.29 -25.69
CA GLN A 1026 1.38 8.05 -25.58
C GLN A 1026 1.20 9.29 -24.71
N LEU A 1027 2.21 9.58 -23.88
CA LEU A 1027 2.28 10.81 -23.10
C LEU A 1027 2.54 12.00 -24.01
N CYS A 1028 1.76 13.07 -23.82
CA CYS A 1028 1.84 14.30 -24.61
C CYS A 1028 3.24 14.96 -24.54
N SER A 1029 3.93 14.86 -23.42
CA SER A 1029 5.31 15.36 -23.27
C SER A 1029 6.35 14.52 -23.99
N SER A 1030 6.09 13.24 -24.23
CA SER A 1030 7.06 12.30 -24.80
C SER A 1030 7.04 12.31 -26.33
N VAL A 1031 5.87 12.39 -26.94
CA VAL A 1031 5.69 12.23 -28.40
C VAL A 1031 6.58 13.16 -29.23
N CYS A 1032 6.68 14.43 -28.84
CA CYS A 1032 7.51 15.40 -29.54
C CYS A 1032 9.01 15.07 -29.46
N SER A 1033 9.47 14.54 -28.31
CA SER A 1033 10.85 14.08 -28.14
C SER A 1033 11.13 12.82 -28.95
N ASP A 1034 10.11 11.98 -29.15
CA ASP A 1034 10.24 10.64 -29.72
C ASP A 1034 10.29 10.68 -31.24
N LEU A 1035 9.47 11.55 -31.83
CA LEU A 1035 9.41 11.78 -33.27
C LEU A 1035 10.56 12.68 -33.77
N GLY A 1036 11.21 13.42 -32.89
CA GLY A 1036 12.23 14.40 -33.29
C GLY A 1036 11.63 15.53 -34.13
N ARG A 1037 12.12 15.72 -35.37
CA ARG A 1037 11.54 16.71 -36.30
C ARG A 1037 10.23 16.15 -36.85
N HIS A 1038 9.11 16.70 -36.37
CA HIS A 1038 7.77 16.34 -36.80
C HIS A 1038 6.95 17.59 -37.12
N VAL A 1039 5.84 17.39 -37.82
CA VAL A 1039 4.89 18.42 -38.24
C VAL A 1039 3.55 18.20 -37.55
N HIS A 1040 2.85 19.30 -37.26
CA HIS A 1040 1.48 19.29 -36.75
C HIS A 1040 0.52 19.58 -37.90
N ILE A 1041 -0.76 19.24 -37.74
CA ILE A 1041 -1.81 19.50 -38.74
C ILE A 1041 -2.86 20.40 -38.10
N ASP A 1042 -3.24 21.46 -38.81
CA ASP A 1042 -4.37 22.32 -38.46
C ASP A 1042 -5.10 22.77 -39.72
N TYR A 1043 -6.30 23.31 -39.59
CA TYR A 1043 -7.07 23.84 -40.71
C TYR A 1043 -6.39 25.06 -41.35
N CYS A 1044 -6.38 25.17 -42.69
CA CYS A 1044 -5.85 26.38 -43.33
C CYS A 1044 -6.78 27.55 -43.02
N ARG A 1045 -6.20 28.63 -42.48
CA ARG A 1045 -6.92 29.87 -42.13
C ARG A 1045 -7.11 30.81 -43.33
N ASN A 1046 -6.47 30.50 -44.46
CA ASN A 1046 -6.48 31.29 -45.68
C ASN A 1046 -7.21 30.54 -46.81
N ALA A 1047 -7.56 31.26 -47.88
CA ALA A 1047 -8.13 30.63 -49.07
C ALA A 1047 -7.11 29.62 -49.68
N PRO A 1048 -7.56 28.49 -50.26
CA PRO A 1048 -6.69 27.41 -50.74
C PRO A 1048 -5.55 27.86 -51.67
N ASP A 1049 -5.81 28.90 -52.47
CA ASP A 1049 -4.87 29.43 -53.46
C ASP A 1049 -3.91 30.49 -52.89
N ASN A 1050 -3.99 30.81 -51.59
CA ASN A 1050 -3.27 31.91 -50.95
C ASN A 1050 -2.77 31.59 -49.52
N CYS A 1051 -2.54 30.32 -49.15
CA CYS A 1051 -1.94 29.93 -47.87
C CYS A 1051 -0.44 30.34 -47.84
N ARG A 1052 -0.14 31.60 -47.47
CA ARG A 1052 1.23 32.15 -47.26
C ARG A 1052 1.45 32.57 -45.81
N GLU A 1053 1.25 31.65 -44.87
CA GLU A 1053 1.62 31.88 -43.48
C GLU A 1053 3.06 31.38 -43.20
N PRO A 1054 3.88 32.15 -42.45
CA PRO A 1054 5.19 31.68 -42.00
C PRO A 1054 5.06 30.37 -41.21
N GLU A 1055 5.98 29.44 -41.43
CA GLU A 1055 6.01 28.13 -40.73
C GLU A 1055 4.79 27.21 -41.00
N SER A 1056 4.12 27.39 -42.15
CA SER A 1056 3.04 26.52 -42.64
C SER A 1056 3.26 26.08 -44.10
N GLU A 1057 2.80 24.87 -44.45
CA GLU A 1057 2.80 24.32 -45.81
C GLU A 1057 1.46 23.65 -46.11
N HIS A 1058 0.79 24.06 -47.20
CA HIS A 1058 -0.56 23.59 -47.52
C HIS A 1058 -0.60 22.11 -47.95
N ILE A 1059 -1.56 21.36 -47.41
CA ILE A 1059 -1.78 19.95 -47.75
C ILE A 1059 -2.65 19.85 -49.00
N THR A 1060 -2.06 19.38 -50.10
CA THR A 1060 -2.71 19.31 -51.43
C THR A 1060 -3.58 18.07 -51.66
N HIS A 1061 -3.64 17.16 -50.69
CA HIS A 1061 -4.40 15.91 -50.77
C HIS A 1061 -5.35 15.75 -49.58
N PRO A 1062 -6.44 14.98 -49.73
CA PRO A 1062 -7.43 14.82 -48.66
C PRO A 1062 -6.83 14.08 -47.47
N ILE A 1063 -6.87 14.69 -46.28
CA ILE A 1063 -6.39 14.12 -45.03
C ILE A 1063 -7.48 14.21 -43.96
N HIS A 1064 -7.61 13.17 -43.14
CA HIS A 1064 -8.51 13.14 -41.98
C HIS A 1064 -7.95 13.92 -40.78
N PRO A 1065 -8.78 14.44 -39.86
CA PRO A 1065 -10.25 14.43 -39.88
C PRO A 1065 -10.83 15.42 -40.91
N ASN A 1066 -12.06 15.19 -41.40
CA ASN A 1066 -12.73 16.02 -42.43
C ASN A 1066 -11.93 16.24 -43.74
N PRO A 1067 -11.85 15.24 -44.64
CA PRO A 1067 -11.04 15.32 -45.86
C PRO A 1067 -11.39 16.45 -46.84
N SER A 1068 -12.60 17.01 -46.73
CA SER A 1068 -13.11 18.10 -47.56
C SER A 1068 -12.63 19.49 -47.11
N GLU A 1069 -12.10 19.61 -45.89
CA GLU A 1069 -11.64 20.89 -45.35
C GLU A 1069 -10.12 21.06 -45.60
N PRO A 1070 -9.70 22.22 -46.16
CA PRO A 1070 -8.30 22.51 -46.43
C PRO A 1070 -7.48 22.58 -45.14
N LYS A 1071 -6.28 21.98 -45.14
CA LYS A 1071 -5.38 21.88 -43.98
C LYS A 1071 -3.96 22.24 -44.35
N ASP A 1072 -3.17 22.61 -43.34
CA ASP A 1072 -1.76 22.92 -43.47
C ASP A 1072 -0.94 22.03 -42.53
N TRP A 1073 0.23 21.60 -43.01
CA TRP A 1073 1.34 21.21 -42.14
C TRP A 1073 1.88 22.46 -41.46
N ILE A 1074 1.99 22.44 -40.15
CA ILE A 1074 2.49 23.58 -39.39
C ILE A 1074 3.62 23.17 -38.46
N SER A 1075 4.53 24.09 -38.19
CA SER A 1075 5.58 23.89 -37.21
C SER A 1075 4.99 23.69 -35.81
N HIS A 1076 5.78 23.09 -34.92
CA HIS A 1076 5.43 22.97 -33.51
C HIS A 1076 5.11 24.33 -32.87
N LYS A 1077 5.85 25.38 -33.24
CA LYS A 1077 5.65 26.73 -32.74
C LYS A 1077 4.34 27.33 -33.26
N ALA A 1078 4.08 27.21 -34.57
CA ALA A 1078 2.84 27.71 -35.18
C ALA A 1078 1.58 27.01 -34.64
N PHE A 1079 1.64 25.70 -34.36
CA PHE A 1079 0.55 24.95 -33.73
C PHE A 1079 0.16 25.54 -32.36
N TRP A 1080 1.17 25.87 -31.57
CA TRP A 1080 1.00 26.46 -30.25
C TRP A 1080 0.51 27.92 -30.33
N ASP A 1081 1.09 28.75 -31.20
CA ASP A 1081 0.60 30.12 -31.43
C ASP A 1081 -0.87 30.14 -31.89
N ARG A 1082 -1.29 29.16 -32.69
CA ARG A 1082 -2.66 29.05 -33.23
C ARG A 1082 -3.70 28.60 -32.20
N SER A 1083 -3.31 27.91 -31.14
CA SER A 1083 -4.22 27.27 -30.19
C SER A 1083 -4.79 28.20 -29.12
N GLY A 1084 -4.46 29.50 -29.16
CA GLY A 1084 -5.00 30.52 -28.24
C GLY A 1084 -4.60 30.32 -26.78
N MET A 1085 -3.63 29.44 -26.53
CA MET A 1085 -3.04 29.11 -25.23
C MET A 1085 -1.70 29.86 -25.03
N TYR A 1086 -1.48 30.94 -25.78
CA TYR A 1086 -0.28 31.78 -25.78
C TYR A 1086 -0.66 33.26 -25.79
#